data_AF-A0A923MK69-F1
#
_entry.id   AF-A0A923MK69-F1
#
_cell.length_a   1.000
_cell.length_b   1.000
_cell.length_c   1.000
_cell.angle_alpha   90.00
_cell.angle_beta   90.00
_cell.angle_gamma   90.00
#
_symmetry.space_group_name_H-M   'P 1'
#
loop_
_entity.id
_entity.type
_entity.pdbx_description
1 polymer ?
#
loop_
_entity_poly.entity_id
_entity_poly.type
_entity_poly.pdbx_seq_one_letter_code
_entity_poly.pdbx_strand_id
1 'polypeptide(L)'
;MKRKFLSILLTLAMALTLLPTAAMADETPSEGGGSAPVEAPVETKVAQIGDKQYATLAEAVDAVPTNKTETEIVLLKDYTGSGIKVVADKNIVFNLNGNTYTVNKPTVGSPNTETNGFQLLKGSKVTFKNGTLNSVTGADSLPNGGILIQNYCNLTLENVTLDTSANSNISYVISNNFGSLTAKGNTVIKAAGGKVAFDLWYGMDKNGLYDDGVSVTFGDDFTGSVTGKIEYGAHSRVPSDSNWKDKARLTIANGNFDTTFVDSNNNDGVAPEDFNISISGGYFISDPTAYLAKDCKIEMVGNAYGVVPDSDAVAQNGEKTFVSLQNAINDAKDNDTIKLLKDVDLGNTVTVANKTVTLDMAGKTIYNTKDLWDSKSNAWSLISVRENGNLTITGDGTLKARVDDCYALDTQEKTAKLTVENGTVIGNVTAVYIYQGEVNIQGGNYSIQQLNSNGVQGPYDVTINCYDGNYKNKTAKVTVTGGYFAYFNPANTKAEGAGTNFVADGYISVTSDKSGYDYMVTEKTDTGNITVKPDVADPEVTVSDSISKEDKQKVENAAKTVSAPTLGAAANAQSQQINAEKAAALIANATEVDRTNAKLYVQVSLKVTPTAYTDTTGNKELALEITPQYRIVASTADKADDIELSGSSKNAQVVQNYQNLTITAPTVVTMELPTGFANANDKLSIKHIKDNGTVEYYTGKVTADGGKLYLTFTTNGFSPFVISSAVASIDGVMYPTLAEAVANVDSGKTIKLETDCAEAVTVSRTVAFTLDANDHTHTGKIVSGSYTVEANAAVTSVAGYTGAFAFAYTAPSHSSSGGSSSSSRRYDVSAPSVKHGDVTVSPKSASKGDTVTITVKPDSGYELDTLT
;
A
#
# COMPACT_ATOMS: atom_id res chain seq x y z
N MET A 1 -6.46 -24.57 -1.02
CA MET A 1 -6.17 -25.37 0.20
C MET A 1 -5.79 -24.39 1.32
N LYS A 2 -5.82 -24.78 2.62
CA LYS A 2 -5.63 -23.90 3.80
C LYS A 2 -6.73 -22.84 4.05
N ARG A 3 -7.86 -23.25 4.64
CA ARG A 3 -8.83 -22.37 5.37
C ARG A 3 -9.11 -22.97 6.76
N LYS A 4 -8.21 -22.79 7.74
CA LYS A 4 -8.32 -23.40 9.10
C LYS A 4 -7.64 -22.63 10.26
N PHE A 5 -7.38 -21.32 10.16
CA PHE A 5 -6.63 -20.59 11.20
C PHE A 5 -7.24 -19.30 11.77
N LEU A 6 -8.35 -18.78 11.22
CA LEU A 6 -8.96 -17.52 11.68
C LEU A 6 -10.42 -17.70 12.17
N SER A 7 -10.68 -18.78 12.91
CA SER A 7 -12.02 -19.12 13.43
C SER A 7 -11.97 -19.84 14.79
N ILE A 8 -10.92 -19.58 15.58
CA ILE A 8 -10.62 -20.28 16.84
C ILE A 8 -10.75 -19.36 18.07
N LEU A 9 -10.53 -18.04 17.94
CA LEU A 9 -10.53 -17.12 19.09
C LEU A 9 -11.92 -16.65 19.57
N LEU A 10 -13.00 -16.87 18.81
CA LEU A 10 -14.35 -16.37 19.14
C LEU A 10 -15.44 -17.46 19.23
N THR A 11 -15.05 -18.73 19.15
CA THR A 11 -15.95 -19.90 19.17
C THR A 11 -15.70 -20.84 20.35
N LEU A 12 -14.64 -20.61 21.14
CA LEU A 12 -14.26 -21.46 22.27
C LEU A 12 -15.10 -21.21 23.55
N ALA A 13 -15.98 -20.21 23.55
CA ALA A 13 -16.73 -19.75 24.73
C ALA A 13 -18.23 -20.10 24.73
N MET A 14 -18.76 -20.82 23.73
CA MET A 14 -20.21 -20.94 23.53
C MET A 14 -20.71 -22.34 23.11
N ALA A 15 -19.94 -23.41 23.37
CA ALA A 15 -20.26 -24.76 22.91
C ALA A 15 -19.88 -25.90 23.88
N LEU A 16 -20.25 -25.80 25.17
CA LEU A 16 -20.05 -26.90 26.14
C LEU A 16 -21.14 -27.04 27.22
N THR A 17 -22.38 -26.62 26.92
CA THR A 17 -23.56 -26.87 27.75
C THR A 17 -24.75 -27.30 26.90
N LEU A 18 -24.90 -28.62 26.67
CA LEU A 18 -26.18 -29.30 26.35
C LEU A 18 -25.94 -30.80 26.08
N LEU A 19 -26.30 -31.66 27.03
CA LEU A 19 -27.04 -32.92 26.83
C LEU A 19 -27.24 -33.61 28.20
N PRO A 20 -28.43 -34.12 28.54
CA PRO A 20 -28.66 -34.89 29.75
C PRO A 20 -28.46 -36.39 29.52
N THR A 21 -28.00 -37.11 30.54
CA THR A 21 -28.06 -38.58 30.60
C THR A 21 -28.73 -39.01 31.90
N ALA A 22 -29.86 -39.71 31.78
CA ALA A 22 -30.61 -40.26 32.89
C ALA A 22 -30.64 -41.80 32.82
N ALA A 23 -30.60 -42.42 33.99
CA ALA A 23 -31.04 -43.79 34.31
C ALA A 23 -30.55 -44.97 33.46
N MET A 24 -29.82 -45.88 34.13
CA MET A 24 -30.13 -47.32 34.10
C MET A 24 -29.92 -47.90 35.52
N ALA A 25 -30.82 -48.79 35.92
CA ALA A 25 -30.71 -49.77 37.01
C ALA A 25 -30.96 -51.17 36.36
N ASP A 26 -30.86 -52.35 36.98
CA ASP A 26 -30.40 -52.79 38.32
C ASP A 26 -29.62 -54.14 38.09
N GLU A 27 -29.55 -55.23 38.86
CA GLU A 27 -30.12 -55.72 40.13
C GLU A 27 -28.99 -56.36 40.99
N THR A 28 -29.17 -56.44 42.32
CA THR A 28 -28.33 -57.31 43.18
C THR A 28 -28.74 -58.79 43.09
N PRO A 29 -27.81 -59.75 43.30
CA PRO A 29 -27.96 -60.55 44.53
C PRO A 29 -26.64 -60.95 45.24
N SER A 30 -26.80 -61.40 46.49
CA SER A 30 -25.78 -62.07 47.34
C SER A 30 -25.67 -63.58 46.98
N GLU A 31 -24.76 -64.43 47.47
CA GLU A 31 -23.69 -64.37 48.50
C GLU A 31 -22.41 -65.10 47.98
N GLY A 32 -21.27 -65.01 48.68
CA GLY A 32 -20.14 -65.92 48.45
C GLY A 32 -18.83 -65.52 49.16
N GLY A 33 -18.43 -66.27 50.18
CA GLY A 33 -17.25 -65.93 51.00
C GLY A 33 -15.89 -66.30 50.37
N GLY A 34 -14.90 -65.42 50.50
CA GLY A 34 -13.51 -65.66 50.10
C GLY A 34 -12.58 -64.58 50.65
N SER A 35 -11.91 -64.86 51.77
CA SER A 35 -11.05 -63.88 52.46
C SER A 35 -9.71 -63.67 51.74
N ALA A 36 -9.52 -62.50 51.14
CA ALA A 36 -8.23 -61.98 50.70
C ALA A 36 -7.77 -60.82 51.61
N PRO A 37 -6.47 -60.46 51.66
CA PRO A 37 -5.99 -59.36 52.49
C PRO A 37 -6.59 -58.02 52.07
N VAL A 38 -6.91 -57.17 53.04
CA VAL A 38 -7.26 -55.77 52.78
C VAL A 38 -5.97 -55.03 52.41
N GLU A 39 -5.83 -54.64 51.14
CA GLU A 39 -4.80 -53.67 50.76
C GLU A 39 -5.07 -52.34 51.50
N ALA A 40 -4.02 -51.74 52.05
CA ALA A 40 -4.12 -50.43 52.67
C ALA A 40 -4.49 -49.38 51.60
N PRO A 41 -5.31 -48.36 51.93
CA PRO A 41 -5.67 -47.34 50.97
C PRO A 41 -4.44 -46.66 50.38
N VAL A 42 -4.32 -46.64 49.05
CA VAL A 42 -3.23 -45.93 48.36
C VAL A 42 -3.40 -44.44 48.60
N GLU A 43 -2.60 -43.88 49.51
CA GLU A 43 -2.61 -42.45 49.86
C GLU A 43 -2.47 -41.59 48.60
N THR A 44 -3.59 -41.03 48.15
CA THR A 44 -3.66 -40.43 46.82
C THR A 44 -3.11 -39.01 46.88
N LYS A 45 -1.80 -38.86 46.69
CA LYS A 45 -1.11 -37.56 46.74
C LYS A 45 -1.68 -36.58 45.72
N VAL A 46 -1.68 -35.29 46.09
CA VAL A 46 -2.37 -34.22 45.35
C VAL A 46 -1.49 -32.99 45.11
N ALA A 47 -0.49 -32.76 45.95
CA ALA A 47 0.41 -31.60 45.87
C ALA A 47 1.87 -32.03 46.04
N GLN A 48 2.81 -31.27 45.47
CA GLN A 48 4.24 -31.58 45.46
C GLN A 48 5.11 -30.34 45.68
N ILE A 49 6.20 -30.48 46.44
CA ILE A 49 7.26 -29.48 46.62
C ILE A 49 8.61 -30.17 46.40
N GLY A 50 9.36 -29.76 45.37
CA GLY A 50 10.53 -30.51 44.91
C GLY A 50 10.14 -31.96 44.57
N ASP A 51 10.84 -32.94 45.13
CA ASP A 51 10.52 -34.37 44.98
C ASP A 51 9.48 -34.88 45.99
N LYS A 52 9.08 -34.08 46.99
CA LYS A 52 8.22 -34.53 48.09
C LYS A 52 6.74 -34.26 47.81
N GLN A 53 5.92 -35.30 47.92
CA GLN A 53 4.47 -35.25 47.68
C GLN A 53 3.64 -35.31 48.98
N TYR A 54 2.44 -34.73 48.93
CA TYR A 54 1.53 -34.48 50.06
C TYR A 54 0.11 -34.97 49.75
N ALA A 55 -0.63 -35.43 50.76
CA ALA A 55 -1.99 -35.96 50.60
C ALA A 55 -3.05 -34.85 50.50
N THR A 56 -2.76 -33.67 51.04
CA THR A 56 -3.59 -32.47 50.90
C THR A 56 -2.76 -31.25 50.46
N LEU A 57 -3.41 -30.21 49.93
CA LEU A 57 -2.74 -28.93 49.67
C LEU A 57 -2.36 -28.21 50.98
N ALA A 58 -3.13 -28.42 52.05
CA ALA A 58 -2.86 -27.85 53.37
C ALA A 58 -1.51 -28.35 53.94
N GLU A 59 -1.26 -29.67 53.90
CA GLU A 59 0.03 -30.26 54.31
C GLU A 59 1.23 -29.68 53.54
N ALA A 60 1.07 -29.41 52.24
CA ALA A 60 2.12 -28.78 51.44
C ALA A 60 2.37 -27.33 51.89
N VAL A 61 1.31 -26.55 52.12
CA VAL A 61 1.39 -25.17 52.62
C VAL A 61 2.00 -25.09 54.02
N ASP A 62 1.68 -26.04 54.90
CA ASP A 62 2.29 -26.14 56.23
C ASP A 62 3.80 -26.42 56.14
N ALA A 63 4.23 -27.25 55.18
CA ALA A 63 5.63 -27.59 54.95
C ALA A 63 6.49 -26.47 54.32
N VAL A 64 5.89 -25.41 53.76
CA VAL A 64 6.62 -24.22 53.29
C VAL A 64 7.31 -23.52 54.47
N PRO A 65 8.59 -23.13 54.39
CA PRO A 65 9.28 -22.44 55.48
C PRO A 65 8.74 -21.02 55.71
N THR A 66 8.52 -20.66 56.98
CA THR A 66 8.14 -19.30 57.41
C THR A 66 9.38 -18.41 57.53
N ASN A 67 10.03 -18.14 56.39
CA ASN A 67 11.29 -17.39 56.32
C ASN A 67 11.45 -16.55 55.03
N LYS A 68 10.36 -16.33 54.27
CA LYS A 68 10.31 -15.63 52.98
C LYS A 68 11.04 -16.32 51.81
N THR A 69 11.51 -17.56 51.96
CA THR A 69 11.94 -18.36 50.81
C THR A 69 10.73 -18.68 49.94
N GLU A 70 10.76 -18.25 48.68
CA GLU A 70 9.72 -18.57 47.69
C GLU A 70 9.75 -20.07 47.37
N THR A 71 8.61 -20.73 47.57
CA THR A 71 8.47 -22.18 47.43
C THR A 71 7.34 -22.49 46.46
N GLU A 72 7.63 -23.24 45.39
CA GLU A 72 6.59 -23.72 44.46
C GLU A 72 5.89 -24.96 45.02
N ILE A 73 4.56 -24.93 45.02
CA ILE A 73 3.69 -26.08 45.25
C ILE A 73 3.00 -26.41 43.92
N VAL A 74 3.28 -27.60 43.39
CA VAL A 74 2.66 -28.11 42.15
C VAL A 74 1.43 -28.94 42.51
N LEU A 75 0.27 -28.61 41.96
CA LEU A 75 -0.95 -29.43 42.05
C LEU A 75 -0.86 -30.57 41.00
N LEU A 76 -1.06 -31.81 41.43
CA LEU A 76 -0.79 -33.01 40.62
C LEU A 76 -2.01 -33.53 39.84
N LYS A 77 -3.22 -33.13 40.24
CA LYS A 77 -4.51 -33.53 39.66
C LYS A 77 -5.61 -32.57 40.13
N ASP A 78 -6.77 -32.62 39.49
CA ASP A 78 -8.00 -32.02 40.03
C ASP A 78 -8.26 -32.51 41.45
N TYR A 79 -8.57 -31.59 42.36
CA TYR A 79 -8.75 -31.89 43.77
C TYR A 79 -9.75 -30.97 44.47
N THR A 80 -10.64 -31.57 45.25
CA THR A 80 -11.56 -30.88 46.15
C THR A 80 -11.00 -30.95 47.56
N GLY A 81 -10.68 -29.80 48.16
CA GLY A 81 -9.98 -29.72 49.45
C GLY A 81 -10.46 -28.57 50.33
N SER A 82 -10.00 -28.53 51.59
CA SER A 82 -10.36 -27.49 52.55
C SER A 82 -9.92 -26.09 52.11
N GLY A 83 -10.37 -25.08 52.84
CA GLY A 83 -9.74 -23.77 52.78
C GLY A 83 -8.27 -23.81 53.19
N ILE A 84 -7.49 -22.82 52.72
CA ILE A 84 -6.03 -22.76 52.83
C ILE A 84 -5.59 -21.42 53.45
N LYS A 85 -4.82 -21.47 54.53
CA LYS A 85 -4.34 -20.29 55.26
C LYS A 85 -2.83 -20.10 55.07
N VAL A 86 -2.45 -19.12 54.27
CA VAL A 86 -1.05 -18.69 54.14
C VAL A 86 -0.76 -17.67 55.23
N VAL A 87 -0.11 -18.13 56.30
CA VAL A 87 0.36 -17.25 57.39
C VAL A 87 1.46 -16.29 56.91
N ALA A 88 1.76 -15.28 57.72
CA ALA A 88 2.82 -14.30 57.48
C ALA A 88 4.16 -14.98 57.17
N ASP A 89 5.00 -14.31 56.38
CA ASP A 89 6.37 -14.69 56.04
C ASP A 89 6.55 -16.05 55.32
N LYS A 90 5.47 -16.66 54.79
CA LYS A 90 5.51 -17.81 53.85
C LYS A 90 5.32 -17.33 52.41
N ASN A 91 6.35 -17.48 51.56
CA ASN A 91 6.25 -17.10 50.14
C ASN A 91 5.95 -18.34 49.28
N ILE A 92 4.83 -18.32 48.53
CA ILE A 92 4.28 -19.52 47.88
C ILE A 92 3.91 -19.26 46.41
N VAL A 93 4.35 -20.14 45.52
CA VAL A 93 3.86 -20.21 44.14
C VAL A 93 2.97 -21.46 44.01
N PHE A 94 1.65 -21.28 43.98
CA PHE A 94 0.69 -22.32 43.66
C PHE A 94 0.65 -22.52 42.13
N ASN A 95 1.39 -23.50 41.64
CA ASN A 95 1.36 -23.92 40.25
C ASN A 95 0.30 -25.00 40.09
N LEU A 96 -0.87 -24.62 39.56
CA LEU A 96 -2.01 -25.54 39.44
C LEU A 96 -1.82 -26.57 38.32
N ASN A 97 -0.81 -26.39 37.45
CA ASN A 97 -0.35 -27.34 36.44
C ASN A 97 -1.46 -27.86 35.50
N GLY A 98 -2.38 -26.97 35.12
CA GLY A 98 -3.56 -27.25 34.28
C GLY A 98 -4.78 -27.77 35.06
N ASN A 99 -4.64 -28.09 36.34
CA ASN A 99 -5.68 -28.69 37.17
C ASN A 99 -6.55 -27.65 37.90
N THR A 100 -7.63 -28.14 38.49
CA THR A 100 -8.61 -27.39 39.27
C THR A 100 -8.48 -27.68 40.76
N TYR A 101 -8.25 -26.65 41.57
CA TYR A 101 -8.48 -26.72 43.01
C TYR A 101 -9.90 -26.23 43.33
N THR A 102 -10.75 -27.11 43.85
CA THR A 102 -12.11 -26.78 44.25
C THR A 102 -12.18 -26.68 45.77
N VAL A 103 -12.41 -25.47 46.28
CA VAL A 103 -12.52 -25.21 47.72
C VAL A 103 -13.79 -25.84 48.29
N ASN A 104 -13.65 -26.47 49.45
CA ASN A 104 -14.66 -27.12 50.25
C ASN A 104 -14.46 -26.76 51.74
N LYS A 105 -15.39 -27.17 52.60
CA LYS A 105 -15.24 -27.11 54.06
C LYS A 105 -14.13 -28.05 54.57
N PRO A 106 -13.51 -27.74 55.73
CA PRO A 106 -13.67 -26.50 56.50
C PRO A 106 -13.05 -25.30 55.77
N THR A 107 -13.75 -24.17 55.83
CA THR A 107 -13.25 -22.86 55.38
C THR A 107 -12.22 -22.29 56.36
N VAL A 108 -11.49 -21.25 55.95
CA VAL A 108 -10.48 -20.57 56.76
C VAL A 108 -10.84 -19.11 57.03
N GLY A 109 -10.20 -18.50 58.03
CA GLY A 109 -10.37 -17.09 58.33
C GLY A 109 -9.74 -16.68 59.66
N SER A 110 -10.22 -15.58 60.21
CA SER A 110 -9.98 -15.21 61.61
C SER A 110 -10.90 -16.03 62.53
N PRO A 111 -10.53 -16.24 63.81
CA PRO A 111 -11.33 -17.05 64.73
C PRO A 111 -12.80 -16.61 64.82
N ASN A 112 -13.72 -17.54 64.62
CA ASN A 112 -15.19 -17.35 64.56
C ASN A 112 -15.71 -16.60 63.31
N THR A 113 -14.85 -16.30 62.33
CA THR A 113 -15.21 -15.71 61.03
C THR A 113 -14.51 -16.45 59.88
N GLU A 114 -14.55 -17.79 59.91
CA GLU A 114 -13.96 -18.67 58.91
C GLU A 114 -14.82 -18.75 57.64
N THR A 115 -14.87 -17.65 56.88
CA THR A 115 -15.73 -17.48 55.69
C THR A 115 -15.03 -17.71 54.35
N ASN A 116 -13.71 -17.96 54.36
CA ASN A 116 -12.86 -17.75 53.19
C ASN A 116 -12.33 -19.08 52.64
N GLY A 117 -12.08 -19.12 51.32
CA GLY A 117 -11.42 -20.24 50.67
C GLY A 117 -9.91 -20.19 50.85
N PHE A 118 -9.30 -19.06 50.52
CA PHE A 118 -7.91 -18.75 50.81
C PHE A 118 -7.84 -17.53 51.73
N GLN A 119 -7.03 -17.60 52.79
CA GLN A 119 -6.67 -16.43 53.61
C GLN A 119 -5.16 -16.21 53.51
N LEU A 120 -4.75 -15.12 52.88
CA LEU A 120 -3.35 -14.77 52.63
C LEU A 120 -2.96 -13.59 53.53
N LEU A 121 -2.04 -13.79 54.48
CA LEU A 121 -1.72 -12.79 55.51
C LEU A 121 -0.52 -11.89 55.17
N LYS A 122 -0.47 -10.72 55.81
CA LYS A 122 0.58 -9.70 55.67
C LYS A 122 1.97 -10.26 56.01
N GLY A 123 2.96 -9.87 55.21
CA GLY A 123 4.34 -10.36 55.28
C GLY A 123 4.71 -11.38 54.20
N SER A 124 3.70 -11.96 53.53
CA SER A 124 3.86 -12.99 52.50
C SER A 124 3.72 -12.46 51.07
N LYS A 125 4.31 -13.19 50.11
CA LYS A 125 4.12 -13.08 48.67
C LYS A 125 3.51 -14.37 48.15
N VAL A 126 2.43 -14.29 47.37
CA VAL A 126 1.70 -15.46 46.85
C VAL A 126 1.49 -15.32 45.35
N THR A 127 1.69 -16.40 44.60
CA THR A 127 1.35 -16.49 43.18
C THR A 127 0.41 -17.67 42.96
N PHE A 128 -0.66 -17.50 42.18
CA PHE A 128 -1.40 -18.61 41.57
C PHE A 128 -1.18 -18.58 40.06
N LYS A 129 -0.85 -19.73 39.47
CA LYS A 129 -0.62 -19.84 38.03
C LYS A 129 -1.10 -21.14 37.41
N ASN A 130 -1.37 -21.08 36.11
CA ASN A 130 -1.60 -22.22 35.21
C ASN A 130 -2.67 -23.21 35.69
N GLY A 131 -3.95 -22.83 35.73
CA GLY A 131 -5.05 -23.75 36.08
C GLY A 131 -6.27 -23.02 36.62
N THR A 132 -7.08 -23.68 37.46
CA THR A 132 -8.37 -23.16 37.92
C THR A 132 -8.54 -23.19 39.44
N LEU A 133 -9.07 -22.12 40.01
CA LEU A 133 -9.64 -22.07 41.36
C LEU A 133 -11.17 -21.95 41.28
N ASN A 134 -11.86 -22.78 42.07
CA ASN A 134 -13.32 -22.85 42.13
C ASN A 134 -13.76 -23.15 43.59
N SER A 135 -15.06 -23.19 43.86
CA SER A 135 -15.67 -23.65 45.11
C SER A 135 -16.75 -24.67 44.81
N VAL A 136 -16.93 -25.66 45.70
CA VAL A 136 -18.13 -26.51 45.68
C VAL A 136 -19.38 -25.64 45.90
N THR A 137 -20.52 -26.10 45.42
CA THR A 137 -21.85 -25.47 45.59
C THR A 137 -22.72 -26.29 46.55
N GLY A 138 -23.91 -25.80 46.89
CA GLY A 138 -24.84 -26.51 47.77
C GLY A 138 -24.42 -26.51 49.24
N ALA A 139 -24.71 -27.60 49.96
CA ALA A 139 -24.57 -27.70 51.41
C ALA A 139 -23.13 -27.51 51.92
N ASP A 140 -22.14 -27.90 51.13
CA ASP A 140 -20.71 -27.86 51.51
C ASP A 140 -19.99 -26.61 50.99
N SER A 141 -20.69 -25.73 50.28
CA SER A 141 -20.19 -24.44 49.78
C SER A 141 -19.67 -23.54 50.91
N LEU A 142 -18.82 -22.58 50.53
CA LEU A 142 -18.55 -21.39 51.34
C LEU A 142 -19.86 -20.79 51.88
N PRO A 143 -19.87 -20.21 53.09
CA PRO A 143 -21.06 -19.58 53.65
C PRO A 143 -21.52 -18.41 52.77
N ASN A 144 -22.80 -18.02 52.89
CA ASN A 144 -23.31 -16.83 52.22
C ASN A 144 -22.55 -15.58 52.73
N GLY A 145 -22.01 -14.79 51.79
CA GLY A 145 -21.04 -13.72 52.08
C GLY A 145 -19.58 -14.16 51.99
N GLY A 146 -19.32 -15.42 51.62
CA GLY A 146 -17.97 -15.98 51.53
C GLY A 146 -17.08 -15.33 50.47
N ILE A 147 -15.77 -15.55 50.61
CA ILE A 147 -14.73 -14.93 49.79
C ILE A 147 -13.80 -16.04 49.26
N LEU A 148 -13.59 -16.14 47.94
CA LEU A 148 -12.70 -17.19 47.41
C LEU A 148 -11.23 -16.92 47.81
N ILE A 149 -10.72 -15.71 47.58
CA ILE A 149 -9.40 -15.27 48.08
C ILE A 149 -9.54 -13.99 48.93
N GLN A 150 -9.20 -14.08 50.22
CA GLN A 150 -8.98 -12.91 51.06
C GLN A 150 -7.48 -12.57 51.06
N ASN A 151 -7.14 -11.41 50.48
CA ASN A 151 -5.80 -10.94 50.24
C ASN A 151 -5.40 -9.81 51.20
N TYR A 152 -4.46 -10.10 52.09
CA TYR A 152 -3.71 -9.11 52.86
C TYR A 152 -2.20 -9.15 52.51
N CYS A 153 -1.83 -9.50 51.27
CA CYS A 153 -0.46 -9.83 50.89
C CYS A 153 -0.08 -9.32 49.49
N ASN A 154 1.13 -9.64 49.02
CA ASN A 154 1.53 -9.35 47.64
C ASN A 154 1.17 -10.55 46.74
N LEU A 155 0.00 -10.48 46.10
CA LEU A 155 -0.62 -11.52 45.30
C LEU A 155 -0.37 -11.33 43.80
N THR A 156 0.01 -12.39 43.09
CA THR A 156 0.15 -12.45 41.63
C THR A 156 -0.75 -13.54 41.04
N LEU A 157 -1.39 -13.27 39.90
CA LEU A 157 -2.22 -14.20 39.15
C LEU A 157 -1.70 -14.30 37.72
N GLU A 158 -1.35 -15.49 37.25
CA GLU A 158 -0.67 -15.70 35.96
C GLU A 158 -1.26 -16.89 35.19
N ASN A 159 -2.00 -16.63 34.11
CA ASN A 159 -2.71 -17.68 33.34
C ASN A 159 -3.57 -18.60 34.22
N VAL A 160 -4.27 -18.02 35.20
CA VAL A 160 -5.15 -18.72 36.15
C VAL A 160 -6.59 -18.27 36.01
N THR A 161 -7.53 -19.23 36.08
CA THR A 161 -8.98 -18.97 36.09
C THR A 161 -9.49 -19.03 37.52
N LEU A 162 -10.10 -17.95 38.00
CA LEU A 162 -10.91 -17.93 39.21
C LEU A 162 -12.37 -17.78 38.79
N ASP A 163 -13.10 -18.89 38.76
CA ASP A 163 -14.52 -18.91 38.37
C ASP A 163 -15.38 -19.28 39.58
N THR A 164 -16.19 -18.34 40.06
CA THR A 164 -17.22 -18.59 41.07
C THR A 164 -18.62 -18.36 40.53
N SER A 165 -18.79 -18.30 39.19
CA SER A 165 -20.06 -17.88 38.57
C SER A 165 -21.23 -18.81 38.86
N ALA A 166 -20.95 -20.08 39.15
CA ALA A 166 -21.94 -21.07 39.58
C ALA A 166 -22.30 -21.00 41.08
N ASN A 167 -21.62 -20.17 41.89
CA ASN A 167 -21.76 -20.16 43.34
C ASN A 167 -22.19 -18.79 43.89
N SER A 168 -23.51 -18.60 44.05
CA SER A 168 -24.11 -17.37 44.56
C SER A 168 -23.85 -17.07 46.04
N ASN A 169 -23.33 -18.02 46.83
CA ASN A 169 -22.93 -17.77 48.23
C ASN A 169 -21.73 -16.83 48.30
N ILE A 170 -20.80 -16.93 47.35
CA ILE A 170 -19.57 -16.13 47.31
C ILE A 170 -19.95 -14.69 46.91
N SER A 171 -19.51 -13.71 47.69
CA SER A 171 -19.72 -12.28 47.37
C SER A 171 -18.53 -11.66 46.65
N TYR A 172 -17.30 -12.13 46.94
CA TYR A 172 -16.06 -11.63 46.35
C TYR A 172 -15.23 -12.81 45.81
N VAL A 173 -14.80 -12.76 44.55
CA VAL A 173 -13.77 -13.69 44.05
C VAL A 173 -12.44 -13.37 44.73
N ILE A 174 -12.12 -12.08 44.86
CA ILE A 174 -10.96 -11.59 45.64
C ILE A 174 -11.42 -10.41 46.49
N SER A 175 -11.07 -10.38 47.78
CA SER A 175 -11.15 -9.16 48.60
C SER A 175 -9.73 -8.76 48.97
N ASN A 176 -9.30 -7.57 48.54
CA ASN A 176 -7.98 -7.00 48.74
C ASN A 176 -8.04 -5.91 49.80
N ASN A 177 -7.45 -6.17 50.96
CA ASN A 177 -7.52 -5.29 52.11
C ASN A 177 -6.13 -4.85 52.60
N PHE A 178 -5.06 -5.39 52.00
CA PHE A 178 -3.67 -4.92 52.13
C PHE A 178 -2.81 -5.43 50.96
N GLY A 179 -1.79 -4.66 50.57
CA GLY A 179 -0.70 -5.13 49.70
C GLY A 179 -0.94 -4.87 48.21
N SER A 180 -0.77 -5.89 47.37
CA SER A 180 -0.90 -5.77 45.92
C SER A 180 -1.61 -6.95 45.29
N LEU A 181 -2.40 -6.72 44.25
CA LEU A 181 -2.80 -7.71 43.25
C LEU A 181 -2.11 -7.35 41.91
N THR A 182 -1.49 -8.32 41.26
CA THR A 182 -1.04 -8.18 39.86
C THR A 182 -1.54 -9.34 39.02
N ALA A 183 -2.36 -9.06 38.01
CA ALA A 183 -2.86 -10.07 37.08
C ALA A 183 -2.11 -10.01 35.74
N LYS A 184 -1.81 -11.18 35.18
CA LYS A 184 -0.95 -11.37 34.01
C LYS A 184 -1.46 -12.46 33.07
N GLY A 185 -1.10 -12.37 31.81
CA GLY A 185 -1.46 -13.32 30.76
C GLY A 185 -2.98 -13.47 30.61
N ASN A 186 -3.41 -14.67 30.26
CA ASN A 186 -4.82 -15.00 30.07
C ASN A 186 -5.51 -15.39 31.40
N THR A 187 -5.30 -14.59 32.44
CA THR A 187 -5.95 -14.76 33.75
C THR A 187 -7.43 -14.35 33.69
N VAL A 188 -8.31 -15.14 34.28
CA VAL A 188 -9.77 -14.89 34.30
C VAL A 188 -10.23 -14.71 35.74
N ILE A 189 -10.96 -13.63 36.03
CA ILE A 189 -11.57 -13.36 37.35
C ILE A 189 -13.08 -13.19 37.15
N LYS A 190 -13.87 -14.22 37.48
CA LYS A 190 -15.27 -14.33 37.07
C LYS A 190 -16.20 -14.61 38.25
N ALA A 191 -16.93 -13.58 38.67
CA ALA A 191 -17.90 -13.64 39.76
C ALA A 191 -19.25 -14.25 39.32
N ALA A 192 -20.12 -14.52 40.29
CA ALA A 192 -21.54 -14.78 40.03
C ALA A 192 -22.31 -13.50 39.70
N GLY A 193 -23.48 -13.63 39.05
CA GLY A 193 -24.30 -12.50 38.63
C GLY A 193 -24.60 -11.52 39.78
N GLY A 194 -24.24 -10.24 39.60
CA GLY A 194 -24.43 -9.18 40.59
C GLY A 194 -23.43 -9.16 41.76
N LYS A 195 -22.49 -10.11 41.82
CA LYS A 195 -21.41 -10.19 42.82
C LYS A 195 -20.14 -9.46 42.35
N VAL A 196 -19.13 -9.46 43.20
CA VAL A 196 -17.90 -8.66 43.06
C VAL A 196 -16.77 -9.53 42.54
N ALA A 197 -16.11 -9.07 41.47
CA ALA A 197 -14.89 -9.67 40.96
C ALA A 197 -13.74 -9.41 41.93
N PHE A 198 -13.50 -8.15 42.27
CA PHE A 198 -12.62 -7.77 43.37
C PHE A 198 -12.98 -6.42 44.00
N ASP A 199 -12.57 -6.23 45.25
CA ASP A 199 -12.57 -4.93 45.92
C ASP A 199 -11.17 -4.30 46.01
N LEU A 200 -11.13 -3.01 46.36
CA LEU A 200 -9.99 -2.29 46.93
C LEU A 200 -10.44 -1.65 48.25
N TRP A 201 -10.33 -2.38 49.36
CA TRP A 201 -10.90 -1.97 50.65
C TRP A 201 -9.83 -1.50 51.64
N TYR A 202 -9.70 -0.19 51.84
CA TYR A 202 -8.65 0.39 52.67
C TYR A 202 -8.94 0.32 54.18
N GLY A 203 -7.90 0.09 54.99
CA GLY A 203 -7.91 0.38 56.43
C GLY A 203 -8.64 -0.64 57.33
N MET A 204 -8.69 -1.92 56.95
CA MET A 204 -9.57 -2.91 57.61
C MET A 204 -9.28 -3.22 59.10
N ASP A 205 -8.07 -2.95 59.63
CA ASP A 205 -7.75 -3.16 61.05
C ASP A 205 -7.90 -1.88 61.89
N LYS A 206 -8.50 -1.99 63.07
CA LYS A 206 -8.77 -0.86 63.98
C LYS A 206 -7.52 -0.19 64.57
N ASN A 207 -6.36 -0.84 64.53
CA ASN A 207 -5.09 -0.32 65.06
C ASN A 207 -4.14 0.15 63.93
N GLY A 208 -4.62 0.15 62.67
CA GLY A 208 -3.86 0.59 61.51
C GLY A 208 -2.90 -0.45 60.91
N LEU A 209 -3.04 -1.75 61.23
CA LEU A 209 -2.16 -2.82 60.73
C LEU A 209 -2.06 -2.87 59.19
N TYR A 210 -3.04 -2.34 58.47
CA TYR A 210 -3.13 -2.36 57.01
C TYR A 210 -3.00 -0.98 56.34
N ASP A 211 -2.53 0.03 57.08
CA ASP A 211 -2.59 1.43 56.63
C ASP A 211 -1.45 1.85 55.69
N ASP A 212 -0.59 0.91 55.28
CA ASP A 212 0.36 1.13 54.17
C ASP A 212 -0.36 1.09 52.79
N GLY A 213 -1.55 0.50 52.71
CA GLY A 213 -2.43 0.56 51.54
C GLY A 213 -2.72 -0.77 50.83
N VAL A 214 -3.46 -0.65 49.73
CA VAL A 214 -3.85 -1.71 48.79
C VAL A 214 -3.69 -1.20 47.35
N SER A 215 -3.25 -2.09 46.45
CA SER A 215 -3.10 -1.78 45.03
C SER A 215 -3.52 -2.95 44.15
N VAL A 216 -4.04 -2.65 42.96
CA VAL A 216 -4.42 -3.64 41.95
C VAL A 216 -3.87 -3.21 40.60
N THR A 217 -3.29 -4.13 39.83
CA THR A 217 -2.67 -3.82 38.55
C THR A 217 -2.93 -4.91 37.51
N PHE A 218 -3.48 -4.49 36.37
CA PHE A 218 -3.59 -5.24 35.13
C PHE A 218 -2.64 -4.59 34.12
N GLY A 219 -1.46 -5.18 33.94
CA GLY A 219 -0.40 -4.62 33.09
C GLY A 219 -0.63 -4.84 31.60
N ASP A 220 0.29 -4.34 30.76
CA ASP A 220 0.25 -4.54 29.30
C ASP A 220 0.22 -6.03 28.92
N ASP A 221 0.81 -6.88 29.78
CA ASP A 221 0.87 -8.34 29.64
C ASP A 221 -0.40 -9.08 30.12
N PHE A 222 -1.45 -8.38 30.57
CA PHE A 222 -2.75 -8.98 30.87
C PHE A 222 -3.66 -9.00 29.64
N THR A 223 -3.96 -10.19 29.13
CA THR A 223 -4.82 -10.40 27.95
C THR A 223 -6.17 -11.03 28.31
N GLY A 224 -6.38 -11.38 29.58
CA GLY A 224 -7.53 -12.13 30.06
C GLY A 224 -8.78 -11.29 30.29
N SER A 225 -9.60 -11.69 31.26
CA SER A 225 -10.89 -11.05 31.52
C SER A 225 -11.28 -10.93 32.99
N VAL A 226 -12.09 -9.91 33.28
CA VAL A 226 -12.74 -9.66 34.57
C VAL A 226 -14.25 -9.59 34.35
N THR A 227 -15.03 -10.30 35.16
CA THR A 227 -16.51 -10.32 35.10
C THR A 227 -17.09 -10.16 36.50
N GLY A 228 -17.90 -9.13 36.71
CA GLY A 228 -18.50 -8.76 38.00
C GLY A 228 -18.14 -7.33 38.41
N LYS A 229 -18.72 -6.85 39.52
CA LYS A 229 -18.42 -5.50 40.04
C LYS A 229 -16.96 -5.34 40.46
N ILE A 230 -16.46 -4.12 40.40
CA ILE A 230 -15.24 -3.70 41.11
C ILE A 230 -15.68 -2.72 42.20
N GLU A 231 -15.43 -3.07 43.46
CA GLU A 231 -15.83 -2.24 44.62
C GLU A 231 -14.63 -1.44 45.17
N TYR A 232 -14.85 -0.18 45.53
CA TYR A 232 -13.81 0.74 46.01
C TYR A 232 -14.35 1.49 47.23
N GLY A 233 -13.56 1.57 48.32
CA GLY A 233 -14.01 2.21 49.56
C GLY A 233 -13.03 2.04 50.72
N ALA A 234 -13.26 2.79 51.81
CA ALA A 234 -12.51 2.64 53.05
C ALA A 234 -13.38 2.16 54.23
N HIS A 235 -12.77 1.45 55.17
CA HIS A 235 -13.43 1.09 56.43
C HIS A 235 -13.83 2.36 57.19
N SER A 236 -15.07 2.40 57.69
CA SER A 236 -15.75 3.46 58.48
C SER A 236 -15.02 4.07 59.70
N ARG A 237 -13.78 3.67 60.00
CA ARG A 237 -12.90 4.32 60.99
C ARG A 237 -11.88 5.28 60.35
N VAL A 238 -11.78 5.27 59.02
CA VAL A 238 -10.94 6.14 58.20
C VAL A 238 -11.69 7.46 58.02
N PRO A 239 -11.13 8.61 58.43
CA PRO A 239 -11.81 9.89 58.26
C PRO A 239 -12.02 10.24 56.78
N SER A 240 -13.18 10.82 56.47
CA SER A 240 -13.55 11.26 55.11
C SER A 240 -12.65 12.37 54.55
N ASP A 241 -12.00 13.13 55.43
CA ASP A 241 -11.02 14.18 55.10
C ASP A 241 -9.58 13.66 54.96
N SER A 242 -9.36 12.34 54.95
CA SER A 242 -8.02 11.74 54.87
C SER A 242 -7.61 11.30 53.46
N ASN A 243 -6.32 11.47 53.13
CA ASN A 243 -5.65 11.03 51.89
C ASN A 243 -5.55 9.50 51.72
N TRP A 244 -6.58 8.74 52.10
CA TRP A 244 -6.57 7.28 51.94
C TRP A 244 -6.61 6.84 50.47
N LYS A 245 -7.20 7.67 49.59
CA LYS A 245 -7.28 7.43 48.14
C LYS A 245 -5.90 7.26 47.49
N ASP A 246 -4.87 7.98 47.97
CA ASP A 246 -3.47 7.83 47.53
C ASP A 246 -2.92 6.42 47.79
N LYS A 247 -3.53 5.69 48.74
CA LYS A 247 -3.15 4.35 49.22
C LYS A 247 -4.10 3.23 48.77
N ALA A 248 -5.11 3.53 47.96
CA ALA A 248 -6.03 2.54 47.38
C ALA A 248 -6.07 2.77 45.86
N ARG A 249 -5.23 2.06 45.10
CA ARG A 249 -5.00 2.36 43.68
C ARG A 249 -5.29 1.19 42.74
N LEU A 250 -6.08 1.43 41.70
CA LEU A 250 -6.27 0.52 40.58
C LEU A 250 -5.59 1.06 39.31
N THR A 251 -4.89 0.20 38.58
CA THR A 251 -4.27 0.54 37.30
C THR A 251 -4.60 -0.53 36.27
N ILE A 252 -5.11 -0.13 35.11
CA ILE A 252 -5.47 -1.02 33.99
C ILE A 252 -4.81 -0.49 32.71
N ALA A 253 -3.95 -1.29 32.11
CA ALA A 253 -3.30 -0.99 30.82
C ALA A 253 -3.78 -1.89 29.67
N ASN A 254 -4.37 -3.05 29.96
CA ASN A 254 -4.88 -4.00 28.97
C ASN A 254 -5.96 -4.91 29.59
N GLY A 255 -6.63 -5.73 28.78
CA GLY A 255 -7.60 -6.75 29.21
C GLY A 255 -9.05 -6.49 28.80
N ASN A 256 -9.96 -7.39 29.22
CA ASN A 256 -11.38 -7.34 28.91
C ASN A 256 -12.23 -7.25 30.20
N PHE A 257 -13.12 -6.27 30.31
CA PHE A 257 -13.80 -5.90 31.55
C PHE A 257 -15.33 -5.85 31.38
N ASP A 258 -15.98 -6.96 31.75
CA ASP A 258 -17.41 -7.07 31.99
C ASP A 258 -17.69 -6.60 33.43
N THR A 259 -17.65 -5.29 33.64
CA THR A 259 -17.61 -4.72 34.99
C THR A 259 -18.37 -3.41 35.14
N THR A 260 -18.62 -3.05 36.39
CA THR A 260 -19.05 -1.72 36.83
C THR A 260 -18.28 -1.35 38.09
N PHE A 261 -17.82 -0.10 38.16
CA PHE A 261 -17.18 0.45 39.35
C PHE A 261 -18.25 0.89 40.35
N VAL A 262 -18.06 0.54 41.63
CA VAL A 262 -19.06 0.68 42.70
C VAL A 262 -18.42 1.23 43.97
N ASP A 263 -19.00 2.29 44.52
CA ASP A 263 -18.74 2.76 45.88
C ASP A 263 -19.27 1.74 46.91
N SER A 264 -18.38 1.21 47.74
CA SER A 264 -18.72 0.26 48.82
C SER A 264 -18.83 0.89 50.22
N ASN A 265 -18.66 2.22 50.36
CA ASN A 265 -18.96 2.95 51.59
C ASN A 265 -19.39 4.40 51.33
N ASN A 266 -20.66 4.58 50.93
CA ASN A 266 -21.28 5.90 50.66
C ASN A 266 -21.30 6.90 51.86
N ASN A 267 -20.74 6.53 53.01
CA ASN A 267 -20.58 7.38 54.19
C ASN A 267 -19.17 7.97 54.34
N ASP A 268 -18.18 7.54 53.55
CA ASP A 268 -16.84 8.14 53.54
C ASP A 268 -16.74 9.41 52.67
N GLY A 269 -17.79 9.71 51.90
CA GLY A 269 -17.95 10.97 51.17
C GLY A 269 -17.16 11.07 49.86
N VAL A 270 -16.51 9.99 49.41
CA VAL A 270 -15.79 9.96 48.14
C VAL A 270 -16.76 9.67 46.98
N ALA A 271 -16.84 10.57 46.01
CA ALA A 271 -17.62 10.34 44.79
C ALA A 271 -16.89 9.37 43.84
N PRO A 272 -17.59 8.56 43.01
CA PRO A 272 -16.94 7.58 42.14
C PRO A 272 -15.90 8.19 41.18
N GLU A 273 -16.19 9.36 40.59
CA GLU A 273 -15.27 10.14 39.74
C GLU A 273 -13.97 10.59 40.44
N ASP A 274 -13.91 10.42 41.76
CA ASP A 274 -12.85 10.89 42.64
C ASP A 274 -11.98 9.71 43.16
N PHE A 275 -12.23 8.48 42.67
CA PHE A 275 -11.45 7.27 42.98
C PHE A 275 -10.07 7.26 42.28
N ASN A 276 -9.05 6.71 42.94
CA ASN A 276 -7.69 6.56 42.38
C ASN A 276 -7.61 5.33 41.44
N ILE A 277 -8.27 5.45 40.29
CA ILE A 277 -8.30 4.47 39.20
C ILE A 277 -7.67 5.13 37.96
N SER A 278 -6.76 4.43 37.29
CA SER A 278 -6.14 4.92 36.06
C SER A 278 -6.19 3.84 34.97
N ILE A 279 -6.84 4.17 33.86
CA ILE A 279 -7.09 3.27 32.73
C ILE A 279 -6.41 3.83 31.47
N SER A 280 -5.35 3.16 31.01
CA SER A 280 -4.59 3.52 29.80
C SER A 280 -4.81 2.57 28.63
N GLY A 281 -5.57 1.48 28.83
CA GLY A 281 -5.93 0.54 27.76
C GLY A 281 -6.88 -0.55 28.22
N GLY A 282 -7.26 -1.44 27.29
CA GLY A 282 -8.24 -2.52 27.50
C GLY A 282 -9.64 -2.19 26.97
N TYR A 283 -10.57 -3.15 27.10
CA TYR A 283 -11.94 -3.08 26.59
C TYR A 283 -12.97 -3.23 27.71
N PHE A 284 -13.96 -2.34 27.75
CA PHE A 284 -14.98 -2.27 28.80
C PHE A 284 -16.39 -2.33 28.19
N ILE A 285 -17.36 -2.92 28.90
CA ILE A 285 -18.79 -2.89 28.48
C ILE A 285 -19.54 -1.68 29.05
N SER A 286 -18.99 -1.04 30.08
CA SER A 286 -19.46 0.19 30.70
C SER A 286 -18.48 1.32 30.35
N ASP A 287 -18.97 2.57 30.36
CA ASP A 287 -18.17 3.74 30.00
C ASP A 287 -17.07 4.01 31.07
N PRO A 288 -15.78 3.91 30.73
CA PRO A 288 -14.67 4.12 31.67
C PRO A 288 -14.17 5.58 31.69
N THR A 289 -14.84 6.53 31.02
CA THR A 289 -14.35 7.91 30.78
C THR A 289 -13.90 8.64 32.06
N ALA A 290 -14.56 8.41 33.20
CA ALA A 290 -14.20 9.02 34.49
C ALA A 290 -12.81 8.63 35.02
N TYR A 291 -12.20 7.55 34.50
CA TYR A 291 -10.99 6.92 35.03
C TYR A 291 -9.83 6.86 34.02
N LEU A 292 -9.94 7.59 32.90
CA LEU A 292 -8.93 7.56 31.85
C LEU A 292 -7.60 8.14 32.35
N ALA A 293 -6.51 7.47 31.98
CA ALA A 293 -5.17 8.02 32.11
C ALA A 293 -5.04 9.28 31.25
N LYS A 294 -4.12 10.18 31.65
CA LYS A 294 -3.79 11.37 30.87
C LYS A 294 -3.31 10.96 29.47
N ASP A 295 -3.74 11.70 28.45
CA ASP A 295 -3.41 11.48 27.03
C ASP A 295 -3.93 10.13 26.48
N CYS A 296 -5.07 9.65 27.03
CA CYS A 296 -5.81 8.47 26.56
C CYS A 296 -7.31 8.81 26.36
N LYS A 297 -7.97 8.05 25.49
CA LYS A 297 -9.36 8.26 25.05
C LYS A 297 -10.13 6.97 24.80
N ILE A 298 -11.44 7.12 24.59
CA ILE A 298 -12.36 6.06 24.14
C ILE A 298 -12.31 5.89 22.62
N GLU A 299 -12.25 4.63 22.16
CA GLU A 299 -12.65 4.20 20.83
C GLU A 299 -13.70 3.07 20.94
N MET A 300 -14.83 3.18 20.22
CA MET A 300 -15.82 2.10 20.20
C MET A 300 -15.36 0.95 19.30
N VAL A 301 -15.19 -0.24 19.87
CA VAL A 301 -14.84 -1.47 19.17
C VAL A 301 -16.01 -2.44 19.26
N GLY A 302 -16.88 -2.39 18.24
CA GLY A 302 -18.19 -3.03 18.29
C GLY A 302 -19.06 -2.37 19.36
N ASN A 303 -19.46 -3.14 20.37
CA ASN A 303 -20.26 -2.65 21.50
C ASN A 303 -19.43 -2.32 22.75
N ALA A 304 -18.10 -2.39 22.69
CA ALA A 304 -17.21 -2.16 23.82
C ALA A 304 -16.48 -0.82 23.70
N TYR A 305 -16.25 -0.17 24.84
CA TYR A 305 -15.39 0.99 25.02
C TYR A 305 -13.94 0.49 25.09
N GLY A 306 -13.19 0.59 24.00
CA GLY A 306 -11.74 0.39 23.99
C GLY A 306 -11.05 1.67 24.47
N VAL A 307 -9.98 1.54 25.26
CA VAL A 307 -9.13 2.67 25.67
C VAL A 307 -7.82 2.63 24.89
N VAL A 308 -7.40 3.78 24.35
CA VAL A 308 -6.20 3.92 23.50
C VAL A 308 -5.48 5.26 23.74
N PRO A 309 -4.16 5.36 23.48
CA PRO A 309 -3.43 6.63 23.53
C PRO A 309 -3.89 7.66 22.49
N ASP A 310 -3.86 8.94 22.85
CA ASP A 310 -4.22 10.04 21.94
C ASP A 310 -3.24 10.22 20.77
N SER A 311 -1.95 9.96 21.01
CA SER A 311 -0.89 10.01 20.00
C SER A 311 -1.13 9.09 18.80
N ASP A 312 -1.96 8.05 18.98
CA ASP A 312 -2.23 7.08 17.93
C ASP A 312 -3.31 7.53 16.93
N ALA A 313 -3.92 8.71 17.12
CA ALA A 313 -4.94 9.25 16.22
C ALA A 313 -4.48 9.33 14.75
N VAL A 314 -5.27 8.76 13.83
CA VAL A 314 -5.10 8.84 12.37
C VAL A 314 -6.05 9.85 11.73
N ALA A 315 -7.21 10.09 12.34
CA ALA A 315 -8.28 10.89 11.77
C ALA A 315 -9.01 11.74 12.83
N GLN A 316 -9.71 12.77 12.40
CA GLN A 316 -10.48 13.70 13.24
C GLN A 316 -11.84 13.98 12.62
N ASN A 317 -12.90 14.06 13.44
CA ASN A 317 -14.22 14.58 13.06
C ASN A 317 -14.66 15.61 14.11
N GLY A 318 -14.77 16.88 13.74
CA GLY A 318 -14.95 17.98 14.69
C GLY A 318 -13.84 17.99 15.75
N GLU A 319 -14.21 17.94 17.02
CA GLU A 319 -13.26 17.90 18.15
C GLU A 319 -12.80 16.46 18.49
N LYS A 320 -13.46 15.41 17.96
CA LYS A 320 -13.10 14.00 18.24
C LYS A 320 -11.94 13.53 17.38
N THR A 321 -11.03 12.74 17.95
CA THR A 321 -9.94 12.09 17.20
C THR A 321 -9.99 10.57 17.31
N PHE A 322 -9.69 9.86 16.23
CA PHE A 322 -9.89 8.40 16.09
C PHE A 322 -8.57 7.72 15.68
N VAL A 323 -8.27 6.54 16.22
CA VAL A 323 -7.09 5.75 15.82
C VAL A 323 -7.36 4.87 14.59
N SER A 324 -8.64 4.70 14.22
CA SER A 324 -9.09 4.07 12.98
C SER A 324 -9.87 5.04 12.09
N LEU A 325 -9.51 5.12 10.80
CA LEU A 325 -10.26 5.89 9.79
C LEU A 325 -11.70 5.36 9.60
N GLN A 326 -11.89 4.04 9.69
CA GLN A 326 -13.24 3.45 9.63
C GLN A 326 -14.10 3.93 10.81
N ASN A 327 -13.52 4.13 11.99
CA ASN A 327 -14.29 4.59 13.15
C ASN A 327 -14.66 6.08 13.07
N ALA A 328 -13.80 6.91 12.47
CA ALA A 328 -14.18 8.27 12.08
C ALA A 328 -15.34 8.27 11.06
N ILE A 329 -15.28 7.41 10.04
CA ILE A 329 -16.35 7.21 9.04
C ILE A 329 -17.64 6.71 9.70
N ASN A 330 -17.56 5.86 10.73
CA ASN A 330 -18.71 5.34 11.46
C ASN A 330 -19.41 6.45 12.28
N ASP A 331 -18.63 7.26 13.03
CA ASP A 331 -19.13 8.37 13.85
C ASP A 331 -19.70 9.54 13.02
N ALA A 332 -19.17 9.76 11.82
CA ALA A 332 -19.55 10.86 10.94
C ALA A 332 -21.03 10.85 10.54
N LYS A 333 -21.64 12.03 10.62
CA LYS A 333 -23.00 12.35 10.15
C LYS A 333 -22.98 12.83 8.70
N ASP A 334 -24.15 13.02 8.12
CA ASP A 334 -24.26 13.61 6.78
C ASP A 334 -23.65 15.02 6.73
N ASN A 335 -22.72 15.21 5.79
CA ASN A 335 -21.92 16.41 5.52
C ASN A 335 -20.81 16.71 6.54
N ASP A 336 -20.50 15.78 7.45
CA ASP A 336 -19.29 15.89 8.28
C ASP A 336 -18.02 15.82 7.39
N THR A 337 -16.96 16.51 7.83
CA THR A 337 -15.64 16.45 7.19
C THR A 337 -14.65 15.76 8.12
N ILE A 338 -14.15 14.61 7.68
CA ILE A 338 -13.11 13.85 8.36
C ILE A 338 -11.75 14.31 7.85
N LYS A 339 -10.86 14.70 8.76
CA LYS A 339 -9.50 15.13 8.44
C LYS A 339 -8.48 14.06 8.83
N LEU A 340 -7.54 13.73 7.94
CA LEU A 340 -6.39 12.89 8.28
C LEU A 340 -5.33 13.67 9.07
N LEU A 341 -4.76 13.01 10.08
CA LEU A 341 -3.74 13.58 10.98
C LEU A 341 -2.34 13.06 10.63
N LYS A 342 -2.24 11.79 10.20
CA LYS A 342 -1.02 11.10 9.75
C LYS A 342 -1.35 10.08 8.66
N ASP A 343 -0.32 9.49 8.08
CA ASP A 343 -0.46 8.44 7.07
C ASP A 343 -1.06 7.15 7.67
N VAL A 344 -1.74 6.35 6.84
CA VAL A 344 -2.57 5.22 7.28
C VAL A 344 -2.26 3.95 6.48
N ASP A 345 -1.71 2.94 7.15
CA ASP A 345 -1.59 1.57 6.63
C ASP A 345 -2.89 0.79 6.92
N LEU A 346 -3.68 0.52 5.89
CA LEU A 346 -4.94 -0.19 5.98
C LEU A 346 -4.74 -1.70 6.11
N GLY A 347 -5.19 -2.26 7.24
CA GLY A 347 -5.38 -3.69 7.41
C GLY A 347 -6.73 -4.23 6.92
N ASN A 348 -7.62 -3.35 6.45
CA ASN A 348 -8.95 -3.65 5.89
C ASN A 348 -9.35 -2.52 4.91
N THR A 349 -10.11 -2.83 3.86
CA THR A 349 -10.83 -1.82 3.05
C THR A 349 -11.72 -0.95 3.96
N VAL A 350 -11.65 0.38 3.77
CA VAL A 350 -12.56 1.33 4.40
C VAL A 350 -13.86 1.40 3.60
N THR A 351 -15.00 1.29 4.27
CA THR A 351 -16.34 1.31 3.67
C THR A 351 -17.09 2.58 4.05
N VAL A 352 -17.61 3.30 3.06
CA VAL A 352 -18.49 4.47 3.24
C VAL A 352 -19.88 4.11 2.77
N ALA A 353 -20.82 3.92 3.70
CA ALA A 353 -22.19 3.45 3.42
C ALA A 353 -23.26 4.29 4.11
N ASN A 354 -24.35 4.58 3.39
CA ASN A 354 -25.53 5.33 3.84
C ASN A 354 -25.23 6.66 4.56
N LYS A 355 -24.25 7.42 4.04
CA LYS A 355 -23.91 8.77 4.50
C LYS A 355 -23.18 9.59 3.44
N THR A 356 -23.38 10.90 3.48
CA THR A 356 -22.57 11.89 2.76
C THR A 356 -21.43 12.36 3.65
N VAL A 357 -20.17 12.21 3.22
CA VAL A 357 -18.97 12.58 4.01
C VAL A 357 -17.89 13.15 3.11
N THR A 358 -17.15 14.15 3.60
CA THR A 358 -15.90 14.62 2.98
C THR A 358 -14.69 14.08 3.72
N LEU A 359 -13.69 13.59 2.99
CA LEU A 359 -12.39 13.18 3.49
C LEU A 359 -11.33 14.20 3.08
N ASP A 360 -10.97 15.09 4.01
CA ASP A 360 -9.78 15.94 3.90
C ASP A 360 -8.55 15.09 4.19
N MET A 361 -7.84 14.71 3.12
CA MET A 361 -6.64 13.91 3.21
C MET A 361 -5.44 14.67 3.79
N ALA A 362 -5.48 16.00 3.91
CA ALA A 362 -4.46 16.85 4.54
C ALA A 362 -3.00 16.54 4.15
N GLY A 363 -2.74 16.23 2.88
CA GLY A 363 -1.44 15.84 2.32
C GLY A 363 -0.92 14.47 2.77
N LYS A 364 -1.75 13.65 3.41
CA LYS A 364 -1.40 12.33 3.96
C LYS A 364 -1.61 11.21 2.95
N THR A 365 -0.97 10.07 3.22
CA THR A 365 -1.05 8.85 2.41
C THR A 365 -1.95 7.82 3.06
N ILE A 366 -2.96 7.33 2.35
CA ILE A 366 -3.64 6.07 2.64
C ILE A 366 -3.02 5.00 1.72
N TYR A 367 -2.58 3.89 2.32
CA TYR A 367 -1.94 2.79 1.61
C TYR A 367 -2.24 1.46 2.32
N ASN A 368 -1.72 0.35 1.80
CA ASN A 368 -1.77 -0.95 2.49
C ASN A 368 -0.46 -1.72 2.33
N THR A 369 0.00 -2.39 3.40
CA THR A 369 1.09 -3.37 3.36
C THR A 369 0.57 -4.81 3.25
N LYS A 370 -0.60 -5.07 3.83
CA LYS A 370 -1.27 -6.38 3.89
C LYS A 370 -2.27 -6.53 2.73
N ASP A 371 -2.49 -7.75 2.28
CA ASP A 371 -3.48 -8.06 1.23
C ASP A 371 -4.88 -7.58 1.66
N LEU A 372 -5.52 -6.75 0.84
CA LEU A 372 -6.93 -6.36 1.01
C LEU A 372 -7.85 -7.18 0.11
N TRP A 373 -7.36 -7.64 -1.05
CA TRP A 373 -8.18 -8.28 -2.08
C TRP A 373 -8.91 -9.53 -1.56
N ASP A 374 -10.25 -9.52 -1.65
CA ASP A 374 -11.16 -10.58 -1.16
C ASP A 374 -10.91 -11.03 0.31
N SER A 375 -10.24 -10.20 1.11
CA SER A 375 -10.08 -10.38 2.57
C SER A 375 -11.43 -10.47 3.29
N LYS A 376 -12.43 -9.78 2.73
CA LYS A 376 -13.88 -9.83 3.03
C LYS A 376 -14.64 -9.76 1.70
N SER A 377 -15.96 -9.99 1.71
CA SER A 377 -16.77 -9.92 0.49
C SER A 377 -16.67 -8.53 -0.16
N ASN A 378 -16.33 -8.53 -1.45
CA ASN A 378 -16.17 -7.35 -2.28
C ASN A 378 -15.06 -6.39 -1.77
N ALA A 379 -14.11 -6.85 -0.95
CA ALA A 379 -12.98 -6.04 -0.52
C ALA A 379 -11.97 -5.96 -1.67
N TRP A 380 -12.13 -4.98 -2.57
CA TRP A 380 -11.32 -4.84 -3.80
C TRP A 380 -10.47 -3.57 -3.83
N SER A 381 -10.49 -2.75 -2.78
CA SER A 381 -9.93 -1.40 -2.76
C SER A 381 -9.36 -0.97 -1.40
N LEU A 382 -8.67 0.19 -1.37
CA LEU A 382 -8.41 0.92 -0.13
C LEU A 382 -9.71 1.51 0.44
N ILE A 383 -10.50 2.21 -0.39
CA ILE A 383 -11.78 2.82 0.01
C ILE A 383 -12.88 2.43 -0.98
N SER A 384 -13.98 1.92 -0.41
CA SER A 384 -15.15 1.40 -1.12
C SER A 384 -16.40 2.18 -0.74
N VAL A 385 -17.01 2.88 -1.70
CA VAL A 385 -18.29 3.57 -1.48
C VAL A 385 -19.44 2.61 -1.81
N ARG A 386 -20.34 2.41 -0.84
CA ARG A 386 -21.38 1.39 -0.87
C ARG A 386 -22.75 1.93 -0.50
N GLU A 387 -23.77 1.18 -0.86
CA GLU A 387 -25.18 1.45 -0.57
C GLU A 387 -25.54 2.89 -1.00
N ASN A 388 -26.09 3.73 -0.12
CA ASN A 388 -26.34 5.15 -0.40
C ASN A 388 -25.21 6.07 0.08
N GLY A 389 -23.96 5.58 0.07
CA GLY A 389 -22.78 6.36 0.41
C GLY A 389 -22.43 7.42 -0.63
N ASN A 390 -21.99 8.59 -0.18
CA ASN A 390 -21.63 9.73 -1.02
C ASN A 390 -20.33 10.36 -0.47
N LEU A 391 -19.19 9.95 -1.01
CA LEU A 391 -17.86 10.35 -0.54
C LEU A 391 -17.29 11.46 -1.42
N THR A 392 -16.78 12.53 -0.81
CA THR A 392 -15.89 13.50 -1.48
C THR A 392 -14.47 13.37 -0.92
N ILE A 393 -13.46 13.32 -1.78
CA ILE A 393 -12.04 13.22 -1.40
C ILE A 393 -11.31 14.51 -1.83
N THR A 394 -10.61 15.13 -0.89
CA THR A 394 -9.94 16.42 -1.05
C THR A 394 -8.67 16.52 -0.18
N GLY A 395 -8.03 17.68 -0.11
CA GLY A 395 -6.86 17.93 0.75
C GLY A 395 -5.52 17.41 0.22
N ASP A 396 -5.38 17.17 -1.08
CA ASP A 396 -4.14 16.86 -1.80
C ASP A 396 -3.28 15.67 -1.26
N GLY A 397 -3.93 14.72 -0.60
CA GLY A 397 -3.26 13.49 -0.16
C GLY A 397 -3.03 12.46 -1.27
N THR A 398 -2.47 11.31 -0.88
CA THR A 398 -2.18 10.18 -1.79
C THR A 398 -2.95 8.93 -1.37
N LEU A 399 -3.58 8.26 -2.33
CA LEU A 399 -4.13 6.92 -2.21
C LEU A 399 -3.24 5.98 -3.01
N LYS A 400 -2.53 5.07 -2.34
CA LYS A 400 -1.56 4.17 -2.98
C LYS A 400 -1.84 2.71 -2.61
N ALA A 401 -2.56 2.02 -3.49
CA ALA A 401 -2.79 0.58 -3.34
C ALA A 401 -1.46 -0.18 -3.50
N ARG A 402 -1.33 -1.34 -2.86
CA ARG A 402 -0.15 -2.20 -3.02
C ARG A 402 -0.14 -2.88 -4.40
N VAL A 403 1.05 -3.08 -4.94
CA VAL A 403 1.29 -3.93 -6.10
C VAL A 403 0.82 -5.36 -5.81
N ASP A 404 0.27 -6.02 -6.84
CA ASP A 404 -0.29 -7.38 -6.81
C ASP A 404 -1.46 -7.57 -5.81
N ASP A 405 -2.21 -6.50 -5.48
CA ASP A 405 -3.35 -6.55 -4.55
C ASP A 405 -4.59 -5.82 -5.08
N CYS A 406 -4.82 -4.55 -4.70
CA CYS A 406 -6.13 -3.91 -4.82
C CYS A 406 -6.20 -2.66 -5.72
N TYR A 407 -7.43 -2.19 -5.96
CA TYR A 407 -7.70 -0.86 -6.53
C TYR A 407 -7.47 0.24 -5.48
N ALA A 408 -7.30 1.50 -5.90
CA ALA A 408 -7.26 2.58 -4.90
C ALA A 408 -8.68 2.94 -4.42
N LEU A 409 -9.62 3.14 -5.34
CA LEU A 409 -11.01 3.50 -5.04
C LEU A 409 -12.00 2.60 -5.80
N ASP A 410 -13.15 2.28 -5.20
CA ASP A 410 -14.26 1.65 -5.92
C ASP A 410 -15.67 2.10 -5.46
N THR A 411 -16.66 1.90 -6.33
CA THR A 411 -18.09 2.10 -6.04
C THR A 411 -18.92 0.87 -6.41
N GLN A 412 -19.78 0.40 -5.50
CA GLN A 412 -20.43 -0.92 -5.58
C GLN A 412 -21.91 -0.88 -5.99
N GLU A 413 -22.72 0.06 -5.47
CA GLU A 413 -24.16 0.13 -5.71
C GLU A 413 -24.56 1.31 -6.61
N LYS A 414 -25.67 1.16 -7.36
CA LYS A 414 -26.21 2.21 -8.25
C LYS A 414 -26.45 3.58 -7.58
N THR A 415 -26.64 3.63 -6.27
CA THR A 415 -26.83 4.86 -5.49
C THR A 415 -25.55 5.39 -4.85
N ALA A 416 -24.44 4.67 -4.91
CA ALA A 416 -23.14 5.12 -4.42
C ALA A 416 -22.59 6.27 -5.29
N LYS A 417 -21.99 7.27 -4.64
CA LYS A 417 -21.39 8.44 -5.27
C LYS A 417 -19.98 8.68 -4.75
N LEU A 418 -19.06 8.99 -5.66
CA LEU A 418 -17.68 9.33 -5.34
C LEU A 418 -17.29 10.59 -6.10
N THR A 419 -16.81 11.60 -5.38
CA THR A 419 -16.20 12.80 -5.95
C THR A 419 -14.73 12.84 -5.55
N VAL A 420 -13.83 13.11 -6.50
CA VAL A 420 -12.41 13.36 -6.22
C VAL A 420 -12.06 14.75 -6.72
N GLU A 421 -11.77 15.65 -5.79
CA GLU A 421 -11.46 17.05 -6.08
C GLU A 421 -10.00 17.24 -6.49
N ASN A 422 -9.09 16.54 -5.81
CA ASN A 422 -7.63 16.73 -5.91
C ASN A 422 -6.86 15.53 -5.32
N GLY A 423 -5.54 15.66 -5.10
CA GLY A 423 -4.68 14.58 -4.61
C GLY A 423 -4.19 13.62 -5.69
N THR A 424 -3.65 12.48 -5.28
CA THR A 424 -2.99 11.50 -6.16
C THR A 424 -3.52 10.10 -5.91
N VAL A 425 -4.07 9.45 -6.95
CA VAL A 425 -4.70 8.13 -6.89
C VAL A 425 -3.89 7.14 -7.72
N ILE A 426 -3.26 6.19 -7.02
CA ILE A 426 -2.34 5.19 -7.57
C ILE A 426 -2.92 3.80 -7.30
N GLY A 427 -3.46 3.18 -8.34
CA GLY A 427 -3.97 1.81 -8.29
C GLY A 427 -2.86 0.76 -8.35
N ASN A 428 -3.23 -0.52 -8.16
CA ASN A 428 -2.43 -1.62 -8.69
C ASN A 428 -2.55 -1.65 -10.23
N VAL A 429 -3.66 -2.18 -10.75
CA VAL A 429 -4.02 -2.22 -12.20
C VAL A 429 -5.12 -1.21 -12.57
N THR A 430 -5.92 -0.77 -11.59
CA THR A 430 -7.01 0.21 -11.75
C THR A 430 -6.94 1.21 -10.60
N ALA A 431 -6.98 2.51 -10.90
CA ALA A 431 -7.01 3.57 -9.90
C ALA A 431 -8.43 3.77 -9.34
N VAL A 432 -9.44 3.82 -10.21
CA VAL A 432 -10.86 3.93 -9.81
C VAL A 432 -11.70 2.90 -10.56
N TYR A 433 -12.37 2.02 -9.81
CA TYR A 433 -13.22 0.95 -10.35
C TYR A 433 -14.70 1.20 -10.07
N ILE A 434 -15.50 1.31 -11.12
CA ILE A 434 -16.94 1.60 -11.03
C ILE A 434 -17.71 0.32 -11.32
N TYR A 435 -18.03 -0.47 -10.29
CA TYR A 435 -18.92 -1.62 -10.45
C TYR A 435 -20.35 -1.12 -10.71
N GLN A 436 -20.88 -0.26 -9.83
CA GLN A 436 -22.04 0.60 -10.07
C GLN A 436 -21.87 1.93 -9.33
N GLY A 437 -22.74 2.89 -9.62
CA GLY A 437 -22.73 4.21 -8.99
C GLY A 437 -22.29 5.32 -9.96
N GLU A 438 -21.89 6.45 -9.39
CA GLU A 438 -21.54 7.67 -10.12
C GLU A 438 -20.24 8.27 -9.58
N VAL A 439 -19.22 8.38 -10.44
CA VAL A 439 -17.91 8.95 -10.10
C VAL A 439 -17.71 10.30 -10.79
N ASN A 440 -17.38 11.34 -10.03
CA ASN A 440 -17.07 12.68 -10.53
C ASN A 440 -15.61 13.03 -10.24
N ILE A 441 -14.77 13.07 -11.28
CA ILE A 441 -13.36 13.44 -11.19
C ILE A 441 -13.22 14.91 -11.57
N GLN A 442 -12.91 15.76 -10.59
CA GLN A 442 -12.74 17.20 -10.80
C GLN A 442 -11.28 17.62 -10.90
N GLY A 443 -10.36 16.81 -10.39
CA GLY A 443 -8.93 17.11 -10.37
C GLY A 443 -8.11 15.92 -9.87
N GLY A 444 -6.86 16.19 -9.48
CA GLY A 444 -5.93 15.17 -8.99
C GLY A 444 -5.17 14.43 -10.09
N ASN A 445 -4.42 13.39 -9.70
CA ASN A 445 -3.44 12.71 -10.54
C ASN A 445 -3.64 11.18 -10.52
N TYR A 446 -3.83 10.56 -11.70
CA TYR A 446 -4.24 9.16 -11.83
C TYR A 446 -3.17 8.31 -12.52
N SER A 447 -2.82 7.18 -11.90
CA SER A 447 -1.80 6.25 -12.40
C SER A 447 -2.00 4.83 -11.86
N ILE A 448 -1.28 3.87 -12.44
CA ILE A 448 -1.28 2.45 -12.06
C ILE A 448 0.17 1.98 -11.88
N GLN A 449 0.41 1.01 -10.99
CA GLN A 449 1.75 0.46 -10.73
C GLN A 449 2.03 -0.85 -11.47
N GLN A 450 0.97 -1.54 -11.91
CA GLN A 450 1.01 -2.78 -12.67
C GLN A 450 0.20 -2.61 -13.95
N LEU A 451 0.78 -3.00 -15.09
CA LEU A 451 0.08 -2.96 -16.36
C LEU A 451 -0.99 -4.05 -16.41
N ASN A 452 -2.14 -3.76 -17.00
CA ASN A 452 -3.11 -4.79 -17.33
C ASN A 452 -2.50 -5.80 -18.32
N SER A 453 -2.60 -7.09 -18.00
CA SER A 453 -2.08 -8.21 -18.80
C SER A 453 -3.17 -9.22 -19.18
N ASN A 454 -4.45 -8.85 -19.12
CA ASN A 454 -5.57 -9.78 -19.35
C ASN A 454 -5.78 -10.21 -20.81
N GLY A 455 -5.09 -9.55 -21.77
CA GLY A 455 -5.17 -9.86 -23.20
C GLY A 455 -6.47 -9.43 -23.89
N VAL A 456 -7.30 -8.61 -23.23
CA VAL A 456 -8.58 -8.10 -23.77
C VAL A 456 -8.54 -6.57 -23.91
N GLN A 457 -8.24 -5.86 -22.82
CA GLN A 457 -7.98 -4.42 -22.85
C GLN A 457 -6.47 -4.15 -22.95
N GLY A 458 -6.08 -2.95 -23.40
CA GLY A 458 -4.69 -2.50 -23.38
C GLY A 458 -4.11 -2.34 -21.96
N PRO A 459 -2.79 -2.10 -21.85
CA PRO A 459 -2.07 -2.12 -20.57
C PRO A 459 -2.47 -1.01 -19.59
N TYR A 460 -2.99 0.10 -20.09
CA TYR A 460 -3.45 1.26 -19.29
C TYR A 460 -4.95 1.55 -19.44
N ASP A 461 -5.64 0.84 -20.33
CA ASP A 461 -7.03 1.13 -20.74
C ASP A 461 -8.04 1.00 -19.58
N VAL A 462 -7.65 0.37 -18.48
CA VAL A 462 -8.45 0.16 -17.25
C VAL A 462 -7.99 1.04 -16.07
N THR A 463 -7.24 2.12 -16.31
CA THR A 463 -6.81 3.05 -15.25
C THR A 463 -8.00 3.66 -14.49
N ILE A 464 -9.00 4.14 -15.24
CA ILE A 464 -10.36 4.39 -14.75
C ILE A 464 -11.26 3.41 -15.51
N ASN A 465 -12.03 2.58 -14.81
CA ASN A 465 -12.64 1.39 -15.40
C ASN A 465 -14.06 1.17 -14.87
N CYS A 466 -15.05 1.20 -15.77
CA CYS A 466 -16.42 0.81 -15.45
C CYS A 466 -16.66 -0.66 -15.80
N TYR A 467 -17.37 -1.40 -14.93
CA TYR A 467 -17.77 -2.76 -15.27
C TYR A 467 -18.70 -2.77 -16.50
N ASP A 468 -18.20 -3.29 -17.63
CA ASP A 468 -18.85 -3.44 -18.93
C ASP A 468 -20.38 -3.46 -18.91
N GLY A 469 -20.96 -4.45 -18.23
CA GLY A 469 -22.40 -4.67 -18.21
C GLY A 469 -23.17 -3.57 -17.49
N ASN A 470 -22.59 -2.97 -16.45
CA ASN A 470 -23.18 -1.86 -15.71
C ASN A 470 -22.99 -0.53 -16.44
N TYR A 471 -21.88 -0.33 -17.17
CA TYR A 471 -21.71 0.83 -18.04
C TYR A 471 -22.74 0.81 -19.19
N LYS A 472 -22.85 -0.32 -19.89
CA LYS A 472 -23.82 -0.53 -20.98
C LYS A 472 -25.28 -0.37 -20.50
N ASN A 473 -25.57 -0.73 -19.25
CA ASN A 473 -26.86 -0.50 -18.58
C ASN A 473 -27.02 0.87 -17.92
N LYS A 474 -26.03 1.77 -17.99
CA LYS A 474 -26.00 3.11 -17.37
C LYS A 474 -26.20 3.10 -15.84
N THR A 475 -25.83 1.99 -15.19
CA THR A 475 -25.79 1.83 -13.73
C THR A 475 -24.40 2.06 -13.13
N ALA A 476 -23.35 1.96 -13.94
CA ALA A 476 -22.05 2.60 -13.70
C ALA A 476 -21.97 3.88 -14.54
N LYS A 477 -21.44 4.96 -13.95
CA LYS A 477 -21.19 6.24 -14.61
C LYS A 477 -19.91 6.87 -14.09
N VAL A 478 -19.24 7.62 -14.95
CA VAL A 478 -18.13 8.49 -14.60
C VAL A 478 -18.20 9.77 -15.43
N THR A 479 -17.77 10.89 -14.82
CA THR A 479 -17.72 12.22 -15.43
C THR A 479 -16.40 12.88 -15.01
N VAL A 480 -15.65 13.41 -15.97
CA VAL A 480 -14.33 14.03 -15.75
C VAL A 480 -14.38 15.50 -16.18
N THR A 481 -14.11 16.40 -15.24
CA THR A 481 -13.97 17.85 -15.46
C THR A 481 -12.56 18.36 -15.20
N GLY A 482 -11.64 17.51 -14.73
CA GLY A 482 -10.23 17.89 -14.58
C GLY A 482 -9.32 16.72 -14.24
N GLY A 483 -8.07 17.03 -13.93
CA GLY A 483 -7.07 16.07 -13.47
C GLY A 483 -6.10 15.58 -14.56
N TYR A 484 -5.08 14.87 -14.11
CA TYR A 484 -3.93 14.39 -14.88
C TYR A 484 -3.92 12.86 -14.96
N PHE A 485 -3.64 12.30 -16.14
CA PHE A 485 -3.74 10.86 -16.40
C PHE A 485 -2.49 10.33 -17.11
N ALA A 486 -1.85 9.33 -16.50
CA ALA A 486 -0.69 8.64 -17.06
C ALA A 486 -1.15 7.57 -18.06
N TYR A 487 -0.73 7.69 -19.32
CA TYR A 487 -1.01 6.80 -20.46
C TYR A 487 -2.49 6.51 -20.80
N PHE A 488 -3.44 7.02 -20.03
CA PHE A 488 -4.89 6.84 -20.18
C PHE A 488 -5.56 8.14 -20.66
N ASN A 489 -6.28 8.09 -21.78
CA ASN A 489 -7.04 9.23 -22.29
C ASN A 489 -8.50 9.16 -21.85
N PRO A 490 -8.99 10.02 -20.92
CA PRO A 490 -10.39 10.00 -20.49
C PRO A 490 -11.39 10.38 -21.60
N ALA A 491 -10.92 10.90 -22.75
CA ALA A 491 -11.77 11.19 -23.91
C ALA A 491 -11.83 10.06 -24.97
N ASN A 492 -11.15 8.93 -24.75
CA ASN A 492 -11.23 7.76 -25.63
C ASN A 492 -10.93 6.47 -24.84
N THR A 493 -11.86 6.07 -23.98
CA THR A 493 -11.67 4.93 -23.06
C THR A 493 -12.02 3.61 -23.77
N LYS A 494 -10.98 2.82 -24.07
CA LYS A 494 -11.12 1.63 -24.92
C LYS A 494 -11.79 0.45 -24.21
N ALA A 495 -11.72 0.40 -22.87
CA ALA A 495 -12.30 -0.68 -22.09
C ALA A 495 -13.83 -0.76 -22.27
N GLU A 496 -14.51 0.38 -22.19
CA GLU A 496 -15.95 0.48 -22.37
C GLU A 496 -16.40 0.47 -23.85
N GLY A 497 -15.47 0.79 -24.75
CA GLY A 497 -15.63 0.74 -26.21
C GLY A 497 -14.99 1.93 -26.90
N ALA A 498 -14.30 1.72 -28.03
CA ALA A 498 -13.58 2.77 -28.76
C ALA A 498 -14.46 4.00 -29.06
N GLY A 499 -13.93 5.20 -28.77
CA GLY A 499 -14.67 6.46 -28.87
C GLY A 499 -15.51 6.81 -27.63
N THR A 500 -15.46 6.01 -26.56
CA THR A 500 -16.11 6.38 -25.28
C THR A 500 -15.40 7.59 -24.67
N ASN A 501 -16.18 8.61 -24.31
CA ASN A 501 -15.69 9.84 -23.70
C ASN A 501 -16.28 9.97 -22.28
N PHE A 502 -15.41 10.05 -21.27
CA PHE A 502 -15.77 10.37 -19.89
C PHE A 502 -15.65 11.86 -19.56
N VAL A 503 -15.05 12.66 -20.44
CA VAL A 503 -14.89 14.11 -20.25
C VAL A 503 -16.23 14.82 -20.46
N ALA A 504 -16.58 15.68 -19.50
CA ALA A 504 -17.86 16.39 -19.47
C ALA A 504 -18.07 17.37 -20.63
N ASP A 505 -19.33 17.68 -20.93
CA ASP A 505 -19.66 18.81 -21.79
C ASP A 505 -19.09 20.13 -21.21
N GLY A 506 -18.50 20.95 -22.09
CA GLY A 506 -17.69 22.11 -21.70
C GLY A 506 -16.21 21.82 -21.44
N TYR A 507 -15.77 20.55 -21.37
CA TYR A 507 -14.40 20.16 -21.05
C TYR A 507 -13.73 19.33 -22.16
N ILE A 508 -12.40 19.25 -22.17
CA ILE A 508 -11.62 18.54 -23.20
C ILE A 508 -10.31 17.96 -22.64
N SER A 509 -9.90 16.80 -23.16
CA SER A 509 -8.64 16.11 -22.82
C SER A 509 -7.50 16.61 -23.72
N VAL A 510 -6.53 17.33 -23.18
CA VAL A 510 -5.37 17.88 -23.90
C VAL A 510 -4.08 17.14 -23.55
N THR A 511 -3.00 17.43 -24.28
CA THR A 511 -1.65 17.05 -23.84
C THR A 511 -1.33 17.67 -22.48
N SER A 512 -0.87 16.84 -21.54
CA SER A 512 -0.49 17.25 -20.18
C SER A 512 0.69 18.24 -20.18
N ASP A 513 0.64 19.23 -19.29
CA ASP A 513 1.79 20.10 -18.95
C ASP A 513 2.67 19.52 -17.83
N LYS A 514 2.27 18.37 -17.26
CA LYS A 514 2.84 17.76 -16.06
C LYS A 514 3.59 16.46 -16.40
N SER A 515 4.89 16.43 -16.11
CA SER A 515 5.75 15.27 -16.30
C SER A 515 5.22 14.01 -15.59
N GLY A 516 5.29 12.87 -16.26
CA GLY A 516 4.75 11.58 -15.78
C GLY A 516 3.26 11.35 -16.09
N TYR A 517 2.60 12.33 -16.70
CA TYR A 517 1.20 12.24 -17.16
C TYR A 517 1.15 12.72 -18.62
N ASP A 518 0.35 12.07 -19.46
CA ASP A 518 0.28 12.34 -20.90
C ASP A 518 -0.94 13.17 -21.27
N TYR A 519 -2.03 13.02 -20.50
CA TYR A 519 -3.30 13.69 -20.70
C TYR A 519 -3.69 14.54 -19.48
N MET A 520 -4.28 15.70 -19.73
CA MET A 520 -4.92 16.55 -18.72
C MET A 520 -6.32 16.94 -19.20
N VAL A 521 -7.31 17.02 -18.31
CA VAL A 521 -8.62 17.58 -18.64
C VAL A 521 -8.72 19.04 -18.19
N THR A 522 -9.28 19.89 -19.04
CA THR A 522 -9.47 21.33 -18.82
C THR A 522 -10.78 21.82 -19.45
N GLU A 523 -11.29 22.97 -19.01
CA GLU A 523 -12.37 23.71 -19.68
C GLU A 523 -12.01 24.04 -21.13
N LYS A 524 -13.00 24.09 -22.03
CA LYS A 524 -12.85 24.54 -23.43
C LYS A 524 -12.79 26.06 -23.51
N THR A 525 -11.88 26.57 -24.34
CA THR A 525 -11.78 27.99 -24.69
C THR A 525 -13.04 28.49 -25.38
N ASP A 526 -13.50 29.69 -25.04
CA ASP A 526 -14.62 30.35 -25.72
C ASP A 526 -14.22 30.79 -27.15
N THR A 527 -14.90 30.20 -28.12
CA THR A 527 -14.77 30.47 -29.56
C THR A 527 -15.91 31.35 -30.09
N GLY A 528 -16.78 31.85 -29.21
CA GLY A 528 -17.99 32.59 -29.55
C GLY A 528 -18.97 31.71 -30.33
N ASN A 529 -19.60 32.29 -31.35
CA ASN A 529 -20.59 31.59 -32.19
C ASN A 529 -19.96 30.56 -33.16
N ILE A 530 -18.63 30.47 -33.25
CA ILE A 530 -17.93 29.61 -34.20
C ILE A 530 -17.57 28.30 -33.52
N THR A 531 -18.01 27.17 -34.06
CA THR A 531 -17.60 25.85 -33.53
C THR A 531 -16.18 25.53 -34.00
N VAL A 532 -15.25 25.39 -33.06
CA VAL A 532 -13.94 24.75 -33.30
C VAL A 532 -14.06 23.27 -32.95
N LYS A 533 -13.52 22.40 -33.81
CA LYS A 533 -13.43 20.96 -33.60
C LYS A 533 -11.97 20.49 -33.75
N PRO A 534 -11.46 19.68 -32.82
CA PRO A 534 -10.22 18.94 -33.02
C PRO A 534 -10.43 17.83 -34.04
N ASP A 535 -9.38 17.47 -34.77
CA ASP A 535 -9.39 16.38 -35.74
C ASP A 535 -8.01 15.72 -35.89
N VAL A 536 -7.98 14.43 -36.24
CA VAL A 536 -6.77 13.67 -36.57
C VAL A 536 -6.94 13.08 -37.97
N ALA A 537 -6.32 13.73 -38.95
CA ALA A 537 -6.40 13.33 -40.35
C ALA A 537 -5.32 12.30 -40.72
N ASP A 538 -5.56 11.56 -41.81
CA ASP A 538 -4.65 10.56 -42.35
C ASP A 538 -3.22 11.10 -42.59
N PRO A 539 -2.18 10.24 -42.51
CA PRO A 539 -0.79 10.64 -42.76
C PRO A 539 -0.56 11.20 -44.18
N GLU A 540 0.13 12.33 -44.26
CA GLU A 540 0.57 12.89 -45.54
C GLU A 540 1.89 12.25 -45.97
N VAL A 541 1.79 11.30 -46.90
CA VAL A 541 2.92 10.46 -47.34
C VAL A 541 3.62 11.05 -48.57
N THR A 542 4.95 11.04 -48.57
CA THR A 542 5.78 11.34 -49.74
C THR A 542 6.99 10.40 -49.79
N VAL A 543 7.11 9.53 -50.80
CA VAL A 543 8.19 8.53 -50.87
C VAL A 543 9.38 9.05 -51.66
N SER A 544 10.55 9.10 -51.01
CA SER A 544 11.81 9.60 -51.60
C SER A 544 12.21 8.86 -52.89
N ASP A 545 12.84 9.58 -53.83
CA ASP A 545 13.38 9.02 -55.08
C ASP A 545 14.65 8.18 -54.90
N SER A 546 15.21 8.13 -53.69
CA SER A 546 16.23 7.16 -53.29
C SER A 546 15.70 5.72 -53.19
N ILE A 547 14.39 5.53 -52.98
CA ILE A 547 13.79 4.20 -52.83
C ILE A 547 13.45 3.61 -54.21
N SER A 548 13.75 2.31 -54.37
CA SER A 548 13.57 1.61 -55.65
C SER A 548 12.12 1.67 -56.14
N LYS A 549 11.92 1.66 -57.47
CA LYS A 549 10.59 1.68 -58.09
C LYS A 549 9.73 0.48 -57.71
N GLU A 550 10.36 -0.65 -57.38
CA GLU A 550 9.69 -1.89 -56.97
C GLU A 550 9.26 -1.81 -55.49
N ASP A 551 10.05 -1.13 -54.65
CA ASP A 551 9.77 -0.97 -53.22
C ASP A 551 8.84 0.22 -52.89
N LYS A 552 8.80 1.27 -53.74
CA LYS A 552 8.04 2.50 -53.46
C LYS A 552 6.60 2.24 -53.00
N GLN A 553 5.86 1.36 -53.67
CA GLN A 553 4.45 1.12 -53.32
C GLN A 553 4.28 0.46 -51.94
N LYS A 554 5.15 -0.49 -51.56
CA LYS A 554 5.02 -1.16 -50.24
C LYS A 554 5.42 -0.26 -49.09
N VAL A 555 6.42 0.62 -49.27
CA VAL A 555 6.77 1.62 -48.24
C VAL A 555 5.74 2.76 -48.16
N GLU A 556 5.11 3.13 -49.28
CA GLU A 556 3.99 4.08 -49.30
C GLU A 556 2.79 3.54 -48.52
N ASN A 557 2.44 2.28 -48.75
CA ASN A 557 1.34 1.61 -48.04
C ASN A 557 1.61 1.52 -46.54
N ALA A 558 2.83 1.12 -46.14
CA ALA A 558 3.26 1.13 -44.73
C ALA A 558 3.18 2.54 -44.12
N ALA A 559 3.72 3.55 -44.80
CA ALA A 559 3.73 4.95 -44.35
C ALA A 559 2.31 5.52 -44.12
N LYS A 560 1.32 5.11 -44.93
CA LYS A 560 -0.09 5.53 -44.78
C LYS A 560 -0.77 5.00 -43.52
N THR A 561 -0.20 4.01 -42.85
CA THR A 561 -0.75 3.41 -41.61
C THR A 561 -0.08 3.91 -40.34
N VAL A 562 0.94 4.77 -40.44
CA VAL A 562 1.66 5.31 -39.28
C VAL A 562 0.69 6.15 -38.45
N SER A 563 0.48 5.74 -37.20
CA SER A 563 -0.50 6.32 -36.29
C SER A 563 0.10 6.54 -34.90
N ALA A 564 -0.36 7.59 -34.22
CA ALA A 564 0.03 7.93 -32.86
C ALA A 564 -1.20 8.43 -32.07
N PRO A 565 -1.67 7.70 -31.03
CA PRO A 565 -2.89 8.08 -30.31
C PRO A 565 -2.84 9.46 -29.62
N THR A 566 -1.65 9.97 -29.33
CA THR A 566 -1.42 11.29 -28.71
C THR A 566 -1.80 12.46 -29.62
N LEU A 567 -1.92 12.24 -30.95
CA LEU A 567 -2.31 13.29 -31.90
C LEU A 567 -3.70 13.87 -31.61
N GLY A 568 -4.64 13.09 -31.05
CA GLY A 568 -5.94 13.60 -30.63
C GLY A 568 -5.84 14.61 -29.48
N ALA A 569 -5.00 14.32 -28.48
CA ALA A 569 -4.73 15.26 -27.39
C ALA A 569 -3.96 16.50 -27.88
N ALA A 570 -3.12 16.35 -28.91
CA ALA A 570 -2.43 17.46 -29.55
C ALA A 570 -3.37 18.34 -30.40
N ALA A 571 -4.35 17.75 -31.10
CA ALA A 571 -5.41 18.47 -31.81
C ALA A 571 -6.32 19.24 -30.85
N ASN A 572 -6.62 18.64 -29.70
CA ASN A 572 -7.33 19.28 -28.60
C ASN A 572 -6.53 20.48 -28.05
N ALA A 573 -5.23 20.31 -27.80
CA ALA A 573 -4.35 21.40 -27.35
C ALA A 573 -4.21 22.54 -28.37
N GLN A 574 -4.13 22.23 -29.67
CA GLN A 574 -4.12 23.25 -30.72
C GLN A 574 -5.47 23.95 -30.89
N SER A 575 -6.59 23.25 -30.64
CA SER A 575 -7.93 23.84 -30.61
C SER A 575 -8.08 24.87 -29.48
N GLN A 576 -7.47 24.63 -28.31
CA GLN A 576 -7.44 25.60 -27.21
C GLN A 576 -6.66 26.88 -27.52
N GLN A 577 -5.78 26.86 -28.53
CA GLN A 577 -5.10 28.07 -28.99
C GLN A 577 -5.97 28.94 -29.91
N ILE A 578 -7.29 28.68 -30.01
CA ILE A 578 -8.24 29.43 -30.84
C ILE A 578 -9.31 30.03 -29.92
N ASN A 579 -9.19 31.31 -29.61
CA ASN A 579 -10.25 32.10 -28.97
C ASN A 579 -11.23 32.66 -30.01
N ALA A 580 -12.32 33.29 -29.55
CA ALA A 580 -13.34 33.91 -30.42
C ALA A 580 -12.76 34.88 -31.48
N GLU A 581 -11.74 35.68 -31.14
CA GLU A 581 -11.09 36.59 -32.09
C GLU A 581 -10.35 35.85 -33.22
N LYS A 582 -9.53 34.86 -32.86
CA LYS A 582 -8.79 34.03 -33.83
C LYS A 582 -9.72 33.14 -34.64
N ALA A 583 -10.80 32.64 -34.04
CA ALA A 583 -11.86 31.92 -34.74
C ALA A 583 -12.50 32.80 -35.82
N ALA A 584 -12.88 34.03 -35.48
CA ALA A 584 -13.45 34.99 -36.42
C ALA A 584 -12.47 35.35 -37.56
N ALA A 585 -11.18 35.53 -37.25
CA ALA A 585 -10.15 35.78 -38.26
C ALA A 585 -9.95 34.59 -39.21
N LEU A 586 -9.95 33.36 -38.70
CA LEU A 586 -9.83 32.14 -39.50
C LEU A 586 -11.07 31.92 -40.39
N ILE A 587 -12.29 32.14 -39.88
CA ILE A 587 -13.52 32.09 -40.69
C ILE A 587 -13.57 33.21 -41.73
N ALA A 588 -12.96 34.39 -41.47
CA ALA A 588 -12.89 35.46 -42.46
C ALA A 588 -12.10 35.07 -43.73
N ASN A 589 -11.10 34.19 -43.62
CA ASN A 589 -10.33 33.65 -44.74
C ASN A 589 -11.12 32.65 -45.61
N ALA A 590 -12.27 32.14 -45.13
CA ALA A 590 -13.07 31.13 -45.82
C ALA A 590 -13.94 31.77 -46.93
N THR A 591 -13.30 32.10 -48.05
CA THR A 591 -13.92 32.75 -49.23
C THR A 591 -14.75 31.83 -50.12
N GLU A 592 -14.56 30.51 -50.02
CA GLU A 592 -15.12 29.51 -50.95
C GLU A 592 -16.21 28.61 -50.32
N VAL A 593 -16.60 28.88 -49.07
CA VAL A 593 -17.62 28.11 -48.32
C VAL A 593 -18.56 29.04 -47.55
N ASP A 594 -19.72 28.54 -47.13
CA ASP A 594 -20.68 29.34 -46.34
C ASP A 594 -20.19 29.54 -44.90
N ARG A 595 -19.55 30.68 -44.67
CA ARG A 595 -19.07 31.17 -43.37
C ARG A 595 -20.13 31.22 -42.27
N THR A 596 -21.42 31.23 -42.61
CA THR A 596 -22.53 31.25 -41.64
C THR A 596 -22.71 29.90 -40.95
N ASN A 597 -22.43 28.81 -41.67
CA ASN A 597 -22.59 27.43 -41.22
C ASN A 597 -21.26 26.66 -41.11
N ALA A 598 -20.14 27.34 -41.39
CA ALA A 598 -18.80 26.77 -41.34
C ALA A 598 -18.29 26.60 -39.90
N LYS A 599 -17.62 25.48 -39.68
CA LYS A 599 -16.94 25.07 -38.45
C LYS A 599 -15.44 25.01 -38.74
N LEU A 600 -14.60 25.32 -37.76
CA LEU A 600 -13.14 25.24 -37.88
C LEU A 600 -12.67 23.87 -37.40
N TYR A 601 -12.07 23.10 -38.29
CA TYR A 601 -11.44 21.81 -37.98
C TYR A 601 -9.93 22.00 -37.86
N VAL A 602 -9.39 21.70 -36.67
CA VAL A 602 -7.95 21.71 -36.37
C VAL A 602 -7.41 20.32 -36.66
N GLN A 603 -7.06 20.09 -37.92
CA GLN A 603 -6.60 18.79 -38.41
C GLN A 603 -5.12 18.61 -38.10
N VAL A 604 -4.81 17.75 -37.13
CA VAL A 604 -3.45 17.25 -36.89
C VAL A 604 -3.21 16.02 -37.77
N SER A 605 -2.04 15.90 -38.39
CA SER A 605 -1.62 14.70 -39.12
C SER A 605 -0.13 14.45 -38.93
N LEU A 606 0.33 13.27 -39.36
CA LEU A 606 1.76 12.96 -39.48
C LEU A 606 2.17 13.16 -40.95
N LYS A 607 3.17 14.00 -41.19
CA LYS A 607 3.89 14.00 -42.46
C LYS A 607 4.91 12.87 -42.44
N VAL A 608 4.75 11.87 -43.32
CA VAL A 608 5.60 10.68 -43.35
C VAL A 608 6.38 10.60 -44.66
N THR A 609 7.70 10.59 -44.58
CA THR A 609 8.59 10.53 -45.74
C THR A 609 9.58 9.36 -45.58
N PRO A 610 9.31 8.20 -46.20
CA PRO A 610 10.29 7.13 -46.31
C PRO A 610 11.51 7.61 -47.12
N THR A 611 12.68 7.64 -46.47
CA THR A 611 13.94 8.19 -46.99
C THR A 611 14.90 7.11 -47.49
N ALA A 612 14.87 5.93 -46.88
CA ALA A 612 15.60 4.75 -47.35
C ALA A 612 14.82 3.47 -47.03
N TYR A 613 15.03 2.43 -47.83
CA TYR A 613 14.51 1.10 -47.59
C TYR A 613 15.45 0.06 -48.20
N THR A 614 15.76 -0.98 -47.43
CA THR A 614 16.51 -2.17 -47.87
C THR A 614 15.85 -3.40 -47.27
N ASP A 615 15.69 -4.44 -48.08
CA ASP A 615 15.07 -5.70 -47.65
C ASP A 615 15.81 -6.89 -48.28
N THR A 616 16.97 -7.20 -47.69
CA THR A 616 17.88 -8.23 -48.17
C THR A 616 18.25 -9.19 -47.04
N THR A 617 18.68 -10.41 -47.37
CA THR A 617 19.06 -11.41 -46.36
C THR A 617 20.26 -10.91 -45.55
N GLY A 618 20.04 -10.63 -44.26
CA GLY A 618 21.06 -10.08 -43.35
C GLY A 618 21.17 -8.55 -43.33
N ASN A 619 20.39 -7.82 -44.14
CA ASN A 619 20.27 -6.37 -44.02
C ASN A 619 18.84 -5.93 -44.38
N LYS A 620 18.07 -5.55 -43.35
CA LYS A 620 16.71 -5.02 -43.44
C LYS A 620 16.64 -3.68 -42.70
N GLU A 621 16.32 -2.62 -43.43
CA GLU A 621 16.28 -1.25 -42.93
C GLU A 621 15.10 -0.49 -43.55
N LEU A 622 14.39 0.30 -42.75
CA LEU A 622 13.39 1.27 -43.20
C LEU A 622 13.63 2.58 -42.46
N ALA A 623 14.12 3.60 -43.19
CA ALA A 623 14.30 4.95 -42.67
C ALA A 623 13.09 5.82 -42.99
N LEU A 624 12.60 6.55 -41.99
CA LEU A 624 11.39 7.35 -42.02
C LEU A 624 11.66 8.72 -41.39
N GLU A 625 11.35 9.78 -42.12
CA GLU A 625 10.93 11.02 -41.48
C GLU A 625 9.43 10.94 -41.14
N ILE A 626 9.07 11.35 -39.93
CA ILE A 626 7.72 11.39 -39.37
C ILE A 626 7.65 12.69 -38.58
N THR A 627 7.04 13.72 -39.15
CA THR A 627 6.89 15.04 -38.50
C THR A 627 5.41 15.27 -38.18
N PRO A 628 5.01 15.46 -36.91
CA PRO A 628 3.67 15.92 -36.60
C PRO A 628 3.46 17.33 -37.14
N GLN A 629 2.29 17.58 -37.72
CA GLN A 629 1.91 18.86 -38.31
C GLN A 629 0.42 19.12 -38.09
N TYR A 630 -0.01 20.38 -38.18
CA TYR A 630 -1.42 20.73 -38.09
C TYR A 630 -1.83 21.86 -39.04
N ARG A 631 -3.04 21.76 -39.61
CA ARG A 631 -3.67 22.79 -40.43
C ARG A 631 -5.04 23.16 -39.86
N ILE A 632 -5.62 24.26 -40.34
CA ILE A 632 -6.99 24.64 -39.99
C ILE A 632 -7.84 24.72 -41.26
N VAL A 633 -8.96 24.02 -41.25
CA VAL A 633 -9.92 23.93 -42.36
C VAL A 633 -11.27 24.48 -41.91
N ALA A 634 -11.82 25.43 -42.66
CA ALA A 634 -13.22 25.83 -42.49
C ALA A 634 -14.08 24.91 -43.37
N SER A 635 -15.07 24.23 -42.78
CA SER A 635 -16.01 23.36 -43.52
C SER A 635 -17.43 23.47 -42.96
N THR A 636 -18.43 23.39 -43.83
CA THR A 636 -19.84 23.27 -43.40
C THR A 636 -20.20 21.87 -42.86
N ALA A 637 -19.34 20.86 -43.09
CA ALA A 637 -19.54 19.50 -42.62
C ALA A 637 -19.73 19.37 -41.11
N ASP A 638 -20.46 18.35 -40.66
CA ASP A 638 -20.70 18.06 -39.23
C ASP A 638 -19.65 17.13 -38.60
N LYS A 639 -18.90 16.38 -39.42
CA LYS A 639 -17.76 15.55 -39.01
C LYS A 639 -16.53 15.86 -39.87
N ALA A 640 -15.37 15.35 -39.44
CA ALA A 640 -14.14 15.42 -40.21
C ALA A 640 -14.15 14.50 -41.44
N ASP A 641 -14.69 13.29 -41.31
CA ASP A 641 -14.80 12.29 -42.40
C ASP A 641 -15.57 12.82 -43.63
N ASP A 642 -16.48 13.78 -43.40
CA ASP A 642 -17.33 14.40 -44.42
C ASP A 642 -16.67 15.64 -45.08
N ILE A 643 -15.40 15.95 -44.82
CA ILE A 643 -14.70 17.17 -45.32
C ILE A 643 -14.19 16.98 -46.75
N GLU A 644 -14.74 17.77 -47.69
CA GLU A 644 -14.31 17.79 -49.10
C GLU A 644 -13.64 19.12 -49.47
N LEU A 645 -12.33 19.09 -49.72
CA LEU A 645 -11.52 20.27 -50.11
C LEU A 645 -11.52 20.57 -51.62
N SER A 646 -12.05 19.67 -52.46
CA SER A 646 -12.03 19.78 -53.92
C SER A 646 -13.20 19.04 -54.58
N GLY A 647 -13.36 19.15 -55.90
CA GLY A 647 -14.46 18.50 -56.62
C GLY A 647 -15.77 19.28 -56.61
N SER A 648 -16.84 18.67 -57.14
CA SER A 648 -18.18 19.27 -57.25
C SER A 648 -18.95 19.32 -55.93
N SER A 649 -18.54 18.51 -54.96
CA SER A 649 -19.12 18.36 -53.62
C SER A 649 -18.30 19.08 -52.53
N LYS A 650 -17.28 19.86 -52.95
CA LYS A 650 -16.42 20.69 -52.08
C LYS A 650 -17.25 21.48 -51.07
N ASN A 651 -17.01 21.21 -49.79
CA ASN A 651 -17.68 21.85 -48.65
C ASN A 651 -16.68 22.55 -47.71
N ALA A 652 -15.39 22.51 -48.03
CA ALA A 652 -14.30 22.93 -47.16
C ALA A 652 -13.22 23.77 -47.87
N GLN A 653 -12.51 24.59 -47.09
CA GLN A 653 -11.36 25.39 -47.51
C GLN A 653 -10.28 25.40 -46.42
N VAL A 654 -9.01 25.24 -46.79
CA VAL A 654 -7.88 25.45 -45.88
C VAL A 654 -7.77 26.95 -45.57
N VAL A 655 -7.92 27.32 -44.29
CA VAL A 655 -7.83 28.72 -43.82
C VAL A 655 -6.54 29.02 -43.05
N GLN A 656 -5.82 27.97 -42.65
CA GLN A 656 -4.42 28.02 -42.21
C GLN A 656 -3.70 26.79 -42.81
N ASN A 657 -2.62 27.02 -43.56
CA ASN A 657 -1.76 25.94 -44.07
C ASN A 657 -1.06 25.19 -42.92
N TYR A 658 -0.48 24.03 -43.23
CA TYR A 658 0.24 23.24 -42.24
C TYR A 658 1.36 24.03 -41.55
N GLN A 659 1.44 23.86 -40.24
CA GLN A 659 2.56 24.26 -39.39
C GLN A 659 3.11 23.00 -38.71
N ASN A 660 4.43 22.94 -38.48
CA ASN A 660 5.03 21.85 -37.73
C ASN A 660 4.53 21.87 -36.28
N LEU A 661 4.40 20.69 -35.67
CA LEU A 661 3.92 20.49 -34.31
C LEU A 661 4.93 19.66 -33.50
N THR A 662 5.51 20.25 -32.47
CA THR A 662 6.41 19.54 -31.56
C THR A 662 5.60 18.73 -30.54
N ILE A 663 5.87 17.42 -30.44
CA ILE A 663 5.30 16.53 -29.43
C ILE A 663 6.47 15.90 -28.66
N THR A 664 6.62 16.26 -27.39
CA THR A 664 7.69 15.79 -26.50
C THR A 664 7.23 14.72 -25.49
N ALA A 665 5.91 14.55 -25.31
CA ALA A 665 5.34 13.55 -24.42
C ALA A 665 5.55 12.11 -24.97
N PRO A 666 5.80 11.10 -24.12
CA PRO A 666 6.01 9.71 -24.52
C PRO A 666 4.88 9.20 -25.43
N THR A 667 5.20 9.02 -26.71
CA THR A 667 4.19 8.72 -27.73
C THR A 667 4.34 7.30 -28.21
N VAL A 668 3.26 6.52 -28.14
CA VAL A 668 3.15 5.22 -28.81
C VAL A 668 2.94 5.46 -30.30
N VAL A 669 3.79 4.86 -31.13
CA VAL A 669 3.69 4.88 -32.60
C VAL A 669 3.43 3.45 -33.08
N THR A 670 2.42 3.29 -33.95
CA THR A 670 2.05 2.02 -34.58
C THR A 670 2.01 2.16 -36.09
N MET A 671 2.53 1.18 -36.83
CA MET A 671 2.46 1.13 -38.31
C MET A 671 2.43 -0.30 -38.84
N GLU A 672 1.82 -0.52 -40.00
CA GLU A 672 1.97 -1.74 -40.79
C GLU A 672 3.40 -1.83 -41.35
N LEU A 673 4.01 -3.01 -41.28
CA LEU A 673 5.32 -3.27 -41.86
C LEU A 673 5.21 -3.68 -43.35
N PRO A 674 6.16 -3.28 -44.21
CA PRO A 674 6.24 -3.79 -45.57
C PRO A 674 6.31 -5.33 -45.59
N THR A 675 5.57 -5.96 -46.52
CA THR A 675 5.46 -7.41 -46.62
C THR A 675 6.83 -8.09 -46.71
N GLY A 676 7.13 -8.99 -45.76
CA GLY A 676 8.41 -9.72 -45.67
C GLY A 676 9.49 -9.04 -44.83
N PHE A 677 9.26 -7.82 -44.32
CA PHE A 677 10.26 -7.09 -43.52
C PHE A 677 10.53 -7.71 -42.14
N ALA A 678 9.54 -8.35 -41.52
CA ALA A 678 9.68 -9.06 -40.24
C ALA A 678 8.70 -10.25 -40.16
N ASN A 679 8.76 -10.99 -39.06
CA ASN A 679 7.84 -12.05 -38.68
C ASN A 679 6.98 -11.63 -37.47
N ALA A 680 5.92 -12.38 -37.18
CA ALA A 680 5.11 -12.16 -35.99
C ALA A 680 5.92 -12.48 -34.71
N ASN A 681 5.83 -11.61 -33.70
CA ASN A 681 6.58 -11.62 -32.43
C ASN A 681 8.07 -11.22 -32.54
N ASP A 682 8.55 -10.82 -33.72
CA ASP A 682 9.89 -10.23 -33.85
C ASP A 682 10.02 -8.95 -33.00
N LYS A 683 11.25 -8.68 -32.56
CA LYS A 683 11.64 -7.42 -31.92
C LYS A 683 12.57 -6.67 -32.87
N LEU A 684 12.23 -5.43 -33.17
CA LEU A 684 13.01 -4.57 -34.07
C LEU A 684 13.73 -3.48 -33.28
N SER A 685 14.91 -3.09 -33.76
CA SER A 685 15.62 -1.94 -33.26
C SER A 685 15.06 -0.67 -33.92
N ILE A 686 14.67 0.30 -33.09
CA ILE A 686 14.19 1.62 -33.51
C ILE A 686 15.22 2.65 -33.11
N LYS A 687 16.05 3.07 -34.06
CA LYS A 687 17.07 4.10 -33.88
C LYS A 687 16.45 5.46 -34.17
N HIS A 688 16.35 6.30 -33.16
CA HIS A 688 15.81 7.66 -33.21
C HIS A 688 16.97 8.65 -33.19
N ILE A 689 17.00 9.60 -34.13
CA ILE A 689 17.94 10.71 -34.13
C ILE A 689 17.15 11.96 -33.78
N LYS A 690 17.58 12.71 -32.77
CA LYS A 690 16.95 13.98 -32.37
C LYS A 690 17.53 15.16 -33.17
N ASP A 691 16.81 16.27 -33.21
CA ASP A 691 17.22 17.52 -33.87
C ASP A 691 18.63 18.00 -33.44
N ASN A 692 19.03 17.72 -32.20
CA ASN A 692 20.34 18.06 -31.65
C ASN A 692 21.46 17.04 -31.98
N GLY A 693 21.19 16.04 -32.83
CA GLY A 693 22.12 14.98 -33.21
C GLY A 693 22.28 13.83 -32.20
N THR A 694 21.57 13.85 -31.07
CA THR A 694 21.57 12.73 -30.10
C THR A 694 20.86 11.52 -30.69
N VAL A 695 21.41 10.32 -30.46
CA VAL A 695 20.80 9.06 -30.88
C VAL A 695 20.21 8.32 -29.67
N GLU A 696 18.97 7.88 -29.78
CA GLU A 696 18.29 7.00 -28.82
C GLU A 696 17.84 5.71 -29.50
N TYR A 697 17.74 4.62 -28.73
CA TYR A 697 17.32 3.31 -29.24
C TYR A 697 16.10 2.82 -28.44
N TYR A 698 15.07 2.36 -29.15
CA TYR A 698 13.87 1.75 -28.56
C TYR A 698 13.61 0.37 -29.15
N THR A 699 12.91 -0.48 -28.40
CA THR A 699 12.48 -1.80 -28.87
C THR A 699 11.08 -1.73 -29.46
N GLY A 700 10.97 -1.94 -30.77
CA GLY A 700 9.70 -2.14 -31.44
C GLY A 700 9.25 -3.61 -31.36
N LYS A 701 7.95 -3.83 -31.15
CA LYS A 701 7.33 -5.16 -31.10
C LYS A 701 6.50 -5.38 -32.36
N VAL A 702 6.63 -6.56 -32.99
CA VAL A 702 5.84 -6.93 -34.17
C VAL A 702 4.67 -7.85 -33.79
N THR A 703 3.44 -7.43 -34.06
CA THR A 703 2.21 -8.21 -33.84
C THR A 703 1.53 -8.55 -35.17
N ALA A 704 0.85 -9.69 -35.24
CA ALA A 704 0.06 -10.08 -36.41
C ALA A 704 -1.43 -9.82 -36.17
N ASP A 705 -2.09 -9.16 -37.13
CA ASP A 705 -3.55 -8.99 -37.15
C ASP A 705 -4.06 -8.94 -38.60
N GLY A 706 -5.22 -9.54 -38.89
CA GLY A 706 -5.81 -9.58 -40.23
C GLY A 706 -4.97 -10.23 -41.34
N GLY A 707 -3.89 -10.95 -40.99
CA GLY A 707 -2.88 -11.44 -41.95
C GLY A 707 -1.80 -10.41 -42.32
N LYS A 708 -1.82 -9.23 -41.70
CA LYS A 708 -0.80 -8.17 -41.77
C LYS A 708 0.12 -8.24 -40.53
N LEU A 709 1.24 -7.53 -40.59
CA LEU A 709 2.15 -7.34 -39.46
C LEU A 709 2.22 -5.86 -39.09
N TYR A 710 2.07 -5.55 -37.81
CA TYR A 710 2.16 -4.21 -37.27
C TYR A 710 3.33 -4.09 -36.31
N LEU A 711 4.14 -3.05 -36.49
CA LEU A 711 5.16 -2.61 -35.55
C LEU A 711 4.54 -1.63 -34.56
N THR A 712 4.83 -1.78 -33.27
CA THR A 712 4.52 -0.76 -32.23
C THR A 712 5.72 -0.49 -31.35
N PHE A 713 6.02 0.79 -31.11
CA PHE A 713 7.07 1.27 -30.19
C PHE A 713 6.63 2.53 -29.44
N THR A 714 7.43 2.98 -28.46
CA THR A 714 7.21 4.23 -27.72
C THR A 714 8.44 5.12 -27.87
N THR A 715 8.24 6.41 -28.12
CA THR A 715 9.30 7.38 -28.39
C THR A 715 9.07 8.71 -27.66
N ASN A 716 10.17 9.36 -27.24
CA ASN A 716 10.19 10.65 -26.55
C ASN A 716 10.48 11.81 -27.53
N GLY A 717 9.76 11.82 -28.66
CA GLY A 717 10.00 12.71 -29.79
C GLY A 717 9.66 12.06 -31.13
N PHE A 718 9.88 12.82 -32.19
CA PHE A 718 9.64 12.44 -33.58
C PHE A 718 10.93 12.59 -34.41
N SER A 719 10.88 12.24 -35.71
CA SER A 719 12.00 11.72 -36.51
C SER A 719 13.24 12.63 -36.68
N PRO A 720 14.39 12.14 -37.22
CA PRO A 720 14.59 10.87 -37.96
C PRO A 720 14.39 9.56 -37.18
N PHE A 721 13.82 8.55 -37.86
CA PHE A 721 13.78 7.15 -37.39
C PHE A 721 14.40 6.18 -38.40
N VAL A 722 15.12 5.18 -37.90
CA VAL A 722 15.59 4.02 -38.67
C VAL A 722 15.15 2.74 -37.96
N ILE A 723 14.30 1.95 -38.64
CA ILE A 723 13.75 0.68 -38.18
C ILE A 723 14.59 -0.44 -38.80
N SER A 724 15.04 -1.41 -38.00
CA SER A 724 15.93 -2.48 -38.46
C SER A 724 15.74 -3.79 -37.67
N SER A 725 16.22 -4.91 -38.24
CA SER A 725 16.46 -6.14 -37.48
C SER A 725 17.44 -5.86 -36.33
N ALA A 726 17.21 -6.46 -35.16
CA ALA A 726 18.15 -6.37 -34.04
C ALA A 726 19.28 -7.41 -34.15
N VAL A 727 20.50 -7.01 -33.79
CA VAL A 727 21.65 -7.94 -33.65
C VAL A 727 21.95 -8.22 -32.18
N ALA A 728 21.70 -7.24 -31.30
CA ALA A 728 22.02 -7.34 -29.88
C ALA A 728 21.03 -6.57 -29.01
N SER A 729 20.97 -6.91 -27.72
CA SER A 729 20.15 -6.21 -26.72
C SER A 729 20.88 -5.92 -25.41
N ILE A 730 20.43 -4.86 -24.71
CA ILE A 730 20.91 -4.47 -23.38
C ILE A 730 19.67 -4.11 -22.54
N ASP A 731 19.47 -4.79 -21.41
CA ASP A 731 18.29 -4.66 -20.53
C ASP A 731 16.93 -4.71 -21.27
N GLY A 732 16.88 -5.33 -22.45
CA GLY A 732 15.69 -5.44 -23.30
C GLY A 732 15.53 -4.34 -24.37
N VAL A 733 16.43 -3.35 -24.42
CA VAL A 733 16.57 -2.38 -25.53
C VAL A 733 17.31 -3.02 -26.68
N MET A 734 16.77 -2.91 -27.90
CA MET A 734 17.32 -3.50 -29.13
C MET A 734 18.25 -2.56 -29.89
N TYR A 735 19.33 -3.12 -30.43
CA TYR A 735 20.34 -2.41 -31.23
C TYR A 735 20.52 -3.05 -32.62
N PRO A 736 20.77 -2.26 -33.68
CA PRO A 736 20.95 -2.78 -35.06
C PRO A 736 22.26 -3.55 -35.24
N THR A 737 23.29 -3.19 -34.46
CA THR A 737 24.65 -3.74 -34.56
C THR A 737 25.23 -4.02 -33.17
N LEU A 738 26.22 -4.91 -33.12
CA LEU A 738 27.01 -5.14 -31.92
C LEU A 738 27.90 -3.93 -31.60
N ALA A 739 28.40 -3.18 -32.59
CA ALA A 739 29.11 -1.93 -32.34
C ALA A 739 28.24 -0.87 -31.67
N GLU A 740 26.97 -0.71 -32.05
CA GLU A 740 26.06 0.24 -31.39
C GLU A 740 25.70 -0.20 -29.97
N ALA A 741 25.50 -1.50 -29.72
CA ALA A 741 25.34 -2.01 -28.35
C ALA A 741 26.60 -1.73 -27.51
N VAL A 742 27.80 -2.03 -28.03
CA VAL A 742 29.09 -1.76 -27.35
C VAL A 742 29.38 -0.25 -27.20
N ALA A 743 28.82 0.61 -28.05
CA ALA A 743 28.88 2.06 -27.90
C ALA A 743 28.02 2.57 -26.73
N ASN A 744 26.86 1.94 -26.48
CA ASN A 744 25.87 2.39 -25.48
C ASN A 744 25.91 1.63 -24.14
N VAL A 745 26.57 0.47 -24.04
CA VAL A 745 26.57 -0.36 -22.82
C VAL A 745 27.16 0.35 -21.59
N ASP A 746 26.46 0.31 -20.45
CA ASP A 746 27.00 0.79 -19.18
C ASP A 746 27.98 -0.20 -18.56
N SER A 747 28.96 0.30 -17.80
CA SER A 747 30.03 -0.55 -17.27
C SER A 747 29.50 -1.53 -16.22
N GLY A 748 29.67 -2.82 -16.48
CA GLY A 748 29.15 -3.94 -15.67
C GLY A 748 27.87 -4.59 -16.22
N LYS A 749 27.27 -4.07 -17.30
CA LYS A 749 26.09 -4.65 -17.94
C LYS A 749 26.44 -5.84 -18.85
N THR A 750 25.41 -6.56 -19.27
CA THR A 750 25.48 -7.62 -20.28
C THR A 750 24.85 -7.14 -21.58
N ILE A 751 25.57 -7.33 -22.69
CA ILE A 751 25.04 -7.31 -24.05
C ILE A 751 24.65 -8.75 -24.39
N LYS A 752 23.43 -8.99 -24.83
CA LYS A 752 23.00 -10.27 -25.40
C LYS A 752 23.05 -10.20 -26.92
N LEU A 753 23.41 -11.28 -27.58
CA LEU A 753 23.11 -11.46 -29.00
C LEU A 753 21.64 -11.87 -29.19
N GLU A 754 21.01 -11.37 -30.25
CA GLU A 754 19.67 -11.77 -30.69
C GLU A 754 19.71 -12.40 -32.11
N THR A 755 20.92 -12.54 -32.68
CA THR A 755 21.19 -13.23 -33.95
C THR A 755 22.68 -13.64 -34.05
N ASP A 756 23.02 -14.46 -35.05
CA ASP A 756 24.41 -14.83 -35.34
C ASP A 756 25.22 -13.63 -35.83
N CYS A 757 26.34 -13.32 -35.16
CA CYS A 757 27.06 -12.06 -35.31
C CYS A 757 28.53 -12.24 -35.73
N ALA A 758 28.84 -11.89 -36.98
CA ALA A 758 30.20 -11.87 -37.54
C ALA A 758 30.92 -10.50 -37.43
N GLU A 759 30.29 -9.51 -36.79
CA GLU A 759 30.76 -8.13 -36.74
C GLU A 759 32.04 -7.97 -35.90
N ALA A 760 33.05 -7.27 -36.42
CA ALA A 760 34.25 -6.91 -35.67
C ALA A 760 34.12 -5.49 -35.10
N VAL A 761 34.34 -5.33 -33.81
CA VAL A 761 34.06 -4.10 -33.04
C VAL A 761 35.35 -3.52 -32.44
N THR A 762 35.49 -2.19 -32.47
CA THR A 762 36.65 -1.47 -31.90
C THR A 762 36.20 -0.57 -30.75
N VAL A 763 36.64 -0.87 -29.53
CA VAL A 763 36.15 -0.21 -28.29
C VAL A 763 37.04 0.96 -27.93
N SER A 764 36.59 2.16 -28.30
CA SER A 764 37.36 3.41 -28.15
C SER A 764 37.07 4.20 -26.87
N ARG A 765 36.42 3.59 -25.87
CA ARG A 765 36.13 4.19 -24.55
C ARG A 765 36.49 3.24 -23.39
N THR A 766 36.61 3.80 -22.18
CA THR A 766 36.72 2.98 -20.95
C THR A 766 35.36 2.37 -20.63
N VAL A 767 35.27 1.03 -20.62
CA VAL A 767 34.05 0.28 -20.31
C VAL A 767 34.40 -1.18 -20.01
N ALA A 768 33.65 -1.84 -19.13
CA ALA A 768 33.65 -3.29 -18.98
C ALA A 768 32.22 -3.83 -19.17
N PHE A 769 32.05 -4.97 -19.84
CA PHE A 769 30.74 -5.56 -20.11
C PHE A 769 30.87 -7.08 -20.33
N THR A 770 29.76 -7.80 -20.26
CA THR A 770 29.68 -9.21 -20.67
C THR A 770 29.02 -9.30 -22.04
N LEU A 771 29.58 -10.06 -22.98
CA LEU A 771 28.86 -10.51 -24.18
C LEU A 771 28.28 -11.90 -23.90
N ASP A 772 26.97 -11.97 -23.75
CA ASP A 772 26.21 -13.22 -23.66
C ASP A 772 25.86 -13.71 -25.06
N ALA A 773 26.24 -14.96 -25.35
CA ALA A 773 25.97 -15.62 -26.62
C ALA A 773 24.46 -15.85 -26.86
N ASN A 774 23.68 -16.09 -25.79
CA ASN A 774 22.23 -16.25 -25.84
C ASN A 774 21.77 -17.25 -26.93
N ASP A 775 22.44 -18.42 -26.97
CA ASP A 775 22.32 -19.50 -27.97
C ASP A 775 22.67 -19.15 -29.44
N HIS A 776 23.18 -17.94 -29.71
CA HIS A 776 23.73 -17.52 -31.01
C HIS A 776 25.27 -17.61 -31.06
N THR A 777 25.82 -17.56 -32.27
CA THR A 777 27.27 -17.57 -32.50
C THR A 777 27.83 -16.16 -32.67
N HIS A 778 28.97 -15.89 -32.03
CA HIS A 778 29.86 -14.79 -32.42
C HIS A 778 31.03 -15.35 -33.23
N THR A 779 31.42 -14.66 -34.31
CA THR A 779 32.63 -15.00 -35.09
C THR A 779 33.55 -13.81 -35.35
N GLY A 780 33.11 -12.60 -34.96
CA GLY A 780 33.91 -11.38 -35.04
C GLY A 780 35.03 -11.30 -34.00
N LYS A 781 35.64 -10.12 -33.88
CA LYS A 781 36.63 -9.78 -32.85
C LYS A 781 36.24 -8.46 -32.18
N ILE A 782 36.44 -8.36 -30.87
CA ILE A 782 36.21 -7.11 -30.12
C ILE A 782 37.55 -6.66 -29.54
N VAL A 783 38.10 -5.56 -30.08
CA VAL A 783 39.46 -5.09 -29.83
C VAL A 783 39.50 -3.65 -29.33
N SER A 784 40.61 -3.25 -28.71
CA SER A 784 40.88 -1.88 -28.29
C SER A 784 41.04 -0.91 -29.47
N GLY A 785 40.59 0.33 -29.28
CA GLY A 785 40.87 1.45 -30.19
C GLY A 785 42.17 2.16 -29.83
N SER A 786 42.59 3.14 -30.64
CA SER A 786 43.90 3.81 -30.55
C SER A 786 44.24 4.49 -29.22
N TYR A 787 43.27 4.67 -28.33
CA TYR A 787 43.41 5.30 -27.01
C TYR A 787 42.85 4.44 -25.87
N THR A 788 42.68 3.13 -26.08
CA THR A 788 42.34 2.16 -25.04
C THR A 788 43.33 1.01 -25.01
N VAL A 789 43.39 0.30 -23.88
CA VAL A 789 44.05 -1.00 -23.75
C VAL A 789 43.08 -1.98 -23.11
N GLU A 790 43.24 -3.25 -23.47
CA GLU A 790 42.49 -4.36 -22.91
C GLU A 790 43.07 -4.73 -21.54
N ALA A 791 42.26 -4.63 -20.49
CA ALA A 791 42.68 -5.02 -19.13
C ALA A 791 42.91 -6.54 -18.99
N ASN A 792 42.45 -7.33 -19.98
CA ASN A 792 42.63 -8.78 -20.06
C ASN A 792 42.99 -9.23 -21.48
N ALA A 793 44.15 -8.78 -21.98
CA ALA A 793 44.64 -9.01 -23.34
C ALA A 793 44.79 -10.49 -23.78
N ALA A 794 44.65 -11.46 -22.86
CA ALA A 794 44.65 -12.89 -23.16
C ALA A 794 43.33 -13.40 -23.78
N VAL A 795 42.25 -12.62 -23.68
CA VAL A 795 40.88 -13.04 -24.03
C VAL A 795 40.38 -12.37 -25.32
N THR A 796 40.68 -11.10 -25.48
CA THR A 796 40.13 -10.15 -26.47
C THR A 796 40.64 -10.34 -27.89
N SER A 797 41.82 -10.94 -28.07
CA SER A 797 42.39 -11.22 -29.41
C SER A 797 41.73 -12.39 -30.16
N VAL A 798 40.91 -13.18 -29.46
CA VAL A 798 40.29 -14.43 -29.94
C VAL A 798 39.00 -14.12 -30.73
N ALA A 799 38.91 -14.63 -31.97
CA ALA A 799 37.69 -14.51 -32.76
C ALA A 799 36.58 -15.39 -32.17
N GLY A 800 35.37 -14.85 -32.05
CA GLY A 800 34.21 -15.55 -31.50
C GLY A 800 34.22 -15.78 -29.98
N TYR A 801 35.07 -15.07 -29.21
CA TYR A 801 34.95 -15.11 -27.75
C TYR A 801 33.67 -14.41 -27.26
N THR A 802 32.94 -15.08 -26.37
CA THR A 802 31.82 -14.53 -25.60
C THR A 802 32.13 -14.70 -24.10
N GLY A 803 31.67 -13.75 -23.28
CA GLY A 803 32.08 -13.59 -21.88
C GLY A 803 32.52 -12.17 -21.54
N ALA A 804 33.43 -12.02 -20.58
CA ALA A 804 33.74 -10.72 -19.97
C ALA A 804 34.83 -9.92 -20.71
N PHE A 805 34.50 -8.68 -21.04
CA PHE A 805 35.37 -7.69 -21.68
C PHE A 805 35.66 -6.52 -20.73
N ALA A 806 36.87 -5.95 -20.79
CA ALA A 806 37.26 -4.78 -20.02
C ALA A 806 38.32 -3.94 -20.75
N PHE A 807 37.97 -2.69 -21.04
CA PHE A 807 38.79 -1.71 -21.74
C PHE A 807 39.04 -0.49 -20.85
N ALA A 808 40.30 -0.03 -20.80
CA ALA A 808 40.71 1.14 -20.03
C ALA A 808 41.41 2.16 -20.93
N TYR A 809 41.21 3.45 -20.68
CA TYR A 809 41.89 4.51 -21.42
C TYR A 809 43.43 4.41 -21.30
N THR A 810 44.12 4.67 -22.40
CA THR A 810 45.58 4.83 -22.45
C THR A 810 45.94 6.08 -23.23
N ALA A 811 46.76 6.93 -22.61
CA ALA A 811 47.23 8.16 -23.23
C ALA A 811 48.15 7.84 -24.43
N PRO A 812 48.09 8.62 -25.53
CA PRO A 812 48.98 8.44 -26.67
C PRO A 812 50.45 8.47 -26.24
N SER A 813 51.23 7.51 -26.75
CA SER A 813 52.67 7.54 -26.60
C SER A 813 53.26 8.59 -27.54
N HIS A 814 54.14 9.44 -27.01
CA HIS A 814 54.94 10.38 -27.79
C HIS A 814 56.42 10.08 -27.55
N SER A 815 57.10 9.68 -28.63
CA SER A 815 58.52 9.30 -28.66
C SER A 815 59.41 10.52 -28.43
N SER A 816 59.59 10.86 -27.15
CA SER A 816 60.47 11.95 -26.71
C SER A 816 61.90 11.45 -26.52
N SER A 817 62.81 11.87 -27.39
CA SER A 817 64.25 11.73 -27.17
C SER A 817 64.67 12.55 -25.94
N GLY A 818 65.50 11.97 -25.07
CA GLY A 818 65.62 12.39 -23.68
C GLY A 818 66.12 13.82 -23.43
N GLY A 819 65.58 14.44 -22.39
CA GLY A 819 66.06 15.70 -21.80
C GLY A 819 65.36 15.97 -20.46
N SER A 820 66.13 16.05 -19.36
CA SER A 820 65.58 16.29 -18.02
C SER A 820 65.46 17.78 -17.70
N SER A 821 64.23 18.26 -17.43
CA SER A 821 63.99 19.39 -16.52
C SER A 821 62.50 19.46 -16.13
N SER A 822 62.18 20.20 -15.07
CA SER A 822 60.83 20.30 -14.51
C SER A 822 59.97 21.35 -15.23
N SER A 823 59.29 20.94 -16.30
CA SER A 823 58.27 21.75 -16.99
C SER A 823 56.88 21.12 -16.91
N SER A 824 55.83 21.94 -16.88
CA SER A 824 54.45 21.43 -16.92
C SER A 824 54.19 20.64 -18.21
N ARG A 825 53.44 19.52 -18.10
CA ARG A 825 52.88 18.87 -19.29
C ARG A 825 51.93 19.85 -19.97
N ARG A 826 52.21 20.18 -21.22
CA ARG A 826 51.29 20.89 -22.11
C ARG A 826 50.55 19.89 -23.01
N TYR A 827 49.31 20.24 -23.30
CA TYR A 827 48.38 19.55 -24.17
C TYR A 827 48.05 20.48 -25.33
N ASP A 828 48.17 20.03 -26.56
CA ASP A 828 47.77 20.84 -27.71
C ASP A 828 46.24 20.92 -27.79
N VAL A 829 45.75 22.11 -28.15
CA VAL A 829 44.33 22.46 -28.16
C VAL A 829 43.95 22.92 -29.56
N SER A 830 43.06 22.16 -30.20
CA SER A 830 42.58 22.39 -31.56
C SER A 830 41.08 22.70 -31.57
N ALA A 831 40.68 23.71 -32.33
CA ALA A 831 39.28 23.93 -32.68
C ALA A 831 38.86 22.99 -33.83
N PRO A 832 37.60 22.54 -33.87
CA PRO A 832 37.05 21.83 -35.03
C PRO A 832 36.85 22.79 -36.22
N SER A 833 36.83 22.24 -37.44
CA SER A 833 36.32 22.98 -38.60
C SER A 833 34.80 22.99 -38.56
N VAL A 834 34.19 24.18 -38.64
CA VAL A 834 32.73 24.36 -38.65
C VAL A 834 32.25 24.89 -40.02
N LYS A 835 30.95 25.13 -40.14
CA LYS A 835 30.33 25.84 -41.28
C LYS A 835 29.59 27.08 -40.73
N HIS A 836 29.49 28.13 -41.53
CA HIS A 836 28.74 29.36 -41.21
C HIS A 836 29.28 30.12 -39.97
N GLY A 837 30.59 30.10 -39.79
CA GLY A 837 31.32 30.83 -38.76
C GLY A 837 32.74 30.31 -38.54
N ASP A 838 33.42 30.86 -37.54
CA ASP A 838 34.74 30.42 -37.04
C ASP A 838 34.62 29.91 -35.60
N VAL A 839 35.39 28.87 -35.27
CA VAL A 839 35.74 28.51 -33.88
C VAL A 839 37.24 28.57 -33.73
N THR A 840 37.73 29.25 -32.70
CA THR A 840 39.15 29.37 -32.39
C THR A 840 39.41 29.13 -30.90
N VAL A 841 40.63 28.68 -30.58
CA VAL A 841 41.06 28.34 -29.22
C VAL A 841 42.41 29.00 -28.92
N SER A 842 42.54 29.55 -27.70
CA SER A 842 43.76 30.20 -27.23
C SER A 842 43.98 29.95 -25.73
N PRO A 843 45.19 29.55 -25.29
CA PRO A 843 46.33 29.16 -26.12
C PRO A 843 46.08 27.82 -26.84
N LYS A 844 46.72 27.62 -28.01
CA LYS A 844 46.70 26.33 -28.74
C LYS A 844 47.54 25.22 -28.08
N SER A 845 48.13 25.49 -26.91
CA SER A 845 48.85 24.50 -26.12
C SER A 845 48.84 24.93 -24.64
N ALA A 846 48.25 24.12 -23.76
CA ALA A 846 47.85 24.48 -22.40
C ALA A 846 48.26 23.42 -21.35
N SER A 847 48.57 23.84 -20.12
CA SER A 847 48.92 22.97 -19.00
C SER A 847 47.71 22.62 -18.13
N LYS A 848 47.82 21.60 -17.27
CA LYS A 848 46.80 21.35 -16.22
C LYS A 848 46.71 22.56 -15.28
N GLY A 849 45.59 23.28 -15.34
CA GLY A 849 45.32 24.50 -14.56
C GLY A 849 45.33 25.79 -15.39
N ASP A 850 45.78 25.74 -16.65
CA ASP A 850 45.72 26.89 -17.55
C ASP A 850 44.28 27.08 -18.08
N THR A 851 43.79 28.31 -18.09
CA THR A 851 42.49 28.64 -18.70
C THR A 851 42.63 28.70 -20.23
N VAL A 852 41.85 27.89 -20.94
CA VAL A 852 41.68 27.98 -22.39
C VAL A 852 40.48 28.86 -22.70
N THR A 853 40.66 29.88 -23.53
CA THR A 853 39.57 30.66 -24.11
C THR A 853 39.15 30.04 -25.44
N ILE A 854 37.89 29.63 -25.53
CA ILE A 854 37.22 29.29 -26.79
C ILE A 854 36.54 30.57 -27.30
N THR A 855 36.72 30.90 -28.57
CA THR A 855 36.06 32.03 -29.23
C THR A 855 35.30 31.52 -30.44
N VAL A 856 33.97 31.64 -30.38
CA VAL A 856 33.04 31.30 -31.46
C VAL A 856 32.56 32.59 -32.11
N LYS A 857 32.51 32.62 -33.44
CA LYS A 857 32.08 33.77 -34.22
C LYS A 857 31.21 33.31 -35.39
N PRO A 858 29.88 33.41 -35.31
CA PRO A 858 28.98 33.15 -36.42
C PRO A 858 29.25 34.06 -37.64
N ASP A 859 28.90 33.57 -38.84
CA ASP A 859 28.83 34.39 -40.04
C ASP A 859 27.60 35.31 -40.03
N SER A 860 27.63 36.38 -40.82
CA SER A 860 26.54 37.36 -40.92
C SER A 860 25.23 36.69 -41.37
N GLY A 861 24.22 36.66 -40.48
CA GLY A 861 22.93 36.00 -40.70
C GLY A 861 22.74 34.70 -39.90
N TYR A 862 23.76 34.30 -39.13
CA TYR A 862 23.71 33.19 -38.17
C TYR A 862 23.99 33.71 -36.76
N GLU A 863 23.50 33.01 -35.74
CA GLU A 863 23.78 33.30 -34.33
C GLU A 863 24.19 32.03 -33.57
N LEU A 864 24.75 32.21 -32.37
CA LEU A 864 25.15 31.11 -31.49
C LEU A 864 24.04 30.89 -30.46
N ASP A 865 23.24 29.86 -30.66
CA ASP A 865 22.18 29.44 -29.73
C ASP A 865 22.76 28.97 -28.38
N THR A 866 23.62 27.94 -28.40
CA THR A 866 24.17 27.32 -27.20
C THR A 866 25.65 26.95 -27.35
N LEU A 867 26.37 26.93 -26.22
CA LEU A 867 27.76 26.49 -26.09
C LEU A 867 27.88 25.67 -24.80
N THR A 868 28.35 24.43 -24.91
CA THR A 868 28.36 23.40 -23.85
C THR A 868 29.74 22.77 -23.65
#